data_AF-A0A3D4NPW2-F1
#
_entry.id   AF-A0A3D4NPW2-F1
#
_cell.length_a   1.000
_cell.length_b   1.000
_cell.length_c   1.000
_cell.angle_alpha   90.00
_cell.angle_beta   90.00
_cell.angle_gamma   90.00
#
_symmetry.space_group_name_H-M   'P 1'
#
loop_
_entity.id
_entity.type
_entity.pdbx_description
1 polymer ?
#
loop_
_entity_poly.entity_id
_entity_poly.type
_entity_poly.pdbx_seq_one_letter_code
_entity_poly.pdbx_strand_id
1 'polypeptide(L)'
;TYNGGAGNDVFVVSASDNPNNIHGNGGRDTAIIVGDEGMALNMAKAGLTIAQGGRGYAYIVGGGHSSVFIKGGSGGSTLIGGAGNDVLVGGTGRNNIIGGSGKAVIYAGPKGDAIMASAGGSIIHAGAGVDRIYGGAGHDAIEAGHGDAVIDGGAGINLVTLHGKYGDYAINRTDTGYTVADKVAGRDGTLTLSRIQKLNFADISAVDLEQPNAMPVADALRVNQAGNAFDRAHPQLISAASILANDQRLNSQGNLRIASVGDAQGGSVSLTEPGDVLFTPDPRFTGIASFKYGLVDSAGNPAASVVDLQTGELAPLRATVTLLTPDVPDDPLTAQQWYLSDINVLPVWKDYTGKGVRIGQFEPGGEFSTAPEIFDIRHPDLAPNVDQSWLQAQGQTLPALASDHATMVAGVMVAAKNALGGVGIAHEATLGGHYLSNNGADLTGLGKMLGYDIANHSWGLRNDFAVSNLQGGLVNNASALMTNAQYAADNGRGGLGTVIVTSGGNKRATGGSAQGSLINNNRFSIQVGAINAQGDLSTLESGSAPFSSPGASLLLSAPGSNVWSTSYKLETERGSTFGDDYSAMKGTSFAAPIVSGVIALMLQANPNLGYRDVQQILAVSARKVEDGATQWNDNGARNWNGGGMHASHDYGFGNVDARAAVRLAESWMTQSTADNLMFISASSGVLGQVVGAGESIAPKLEMPAGLNIEHVEIDFDAQVGRLGDLVVRLISPNGTQSLLLDRAGKVPLATPGASDADVGSTQEGAFKYTFMSTHAWGEDLAGDWTLQVTNTANGLPVTLNNWSLRLFGADATGNDSYFYTDEFADSVKRQAQRAVLDDGSGRNTINAAAVSGDVSVDLSTGTAMIGGVALTVNNAQAIHNLLSGDGNDTLIAGPSDSLLNGGRGTNTLVGGAGKDVFVVHRRGGGLDTLVNFDPARAEVINLVGFKGKTFSDLRLAQQEADVLVELGDGQNLLLKNQLTAAIGASHFKFQTTFVAPVVLTETPTVDPTPLTPDIAQDPPGTVTLNGGAEGVRLSTDATGQFVASLSGKVYSHDSEASNVFVVARQEGVSNYNNALRGFRQGADKIDLSQTGITDFSALSISKVNRSTINNIALVHGVEISTGTADPDSTVKLLYLDALEVSQLSASDFIFAPPEALPNVIPMAERLPVAEYLLGTPSGDFSTEDVFTGEQAGGSAAFAQQYQADALVQAMAMFAPQDAAALTFMPMEPRSVHPVLVASAA
;
A
#
# COMPACT_ATOMS: atom_id res chain seq x y z
N THR A 1 18.59 -62.94 13.78
CA THR A 1 17.40 -62.63 14.60
C THR A 1 17.70 -61.43 15.43
N TYR A 2 16.81 -60.45 15.33
CA TYR A 2 16.84 -59.18 16.06
C TYR A 2 15.93 -59.30 17.28
N ASN A 3 16.40 -58.84 18.42
CA ASN A 3 15.68 -58.87 19.69
C ASN A 3 16.03 -57.59 20.44
N GLY A 4 15.03 -56.75 20.72
CA GLY A 4 15.20 -55.50 21.48
C GLY A 4 15.26 -55.79 22.98
N GLY A 5 14.09 -56.00 23.57
CA GLY A 5 13.97 -56.51 24.93
C GLY A 5 12.71 -56.00 25.62
N ALA A 6 12.87 -54.96 26.43
CA ALA A 6 11.79 -54.25 27.11
C ALA A 6 12.03 -52.72 27.08
N GLY A 7 12.78 -52.26 26.07
CA GLY A 7 13.22 -50.88 25.88
C GLY A 7 12.48 -50.18 24.75
N ASN A 8 13.02 -49.07 24.24
CA ASN A 8 12.55 -48.49 22.98
C ASN A 8 13.65 -48.73 21.94
N ASP A 9 13.54 -49.82 21.19
CA ASP A 9 14.62 -50.29 20.31
C ASP A 9 14.41 -49.86 18.85
N VAL A 10 15.52 -49.77 18.09
CA VAL A 10 15.51 -49.35 16.67
C VAL A 10 16.20 -50.41 15.81
N PHE A 11 15.43 -51.04 14.93
CA PHE A 11 15.91 -52.03 13.97
C PHE A 11 16.09 -51.40 12.59
N VAL A 12 17.29 -51.49 12.02
CA VAL A 12 17.53 -51.14 10.62
C VAL A 12 17.58 -52.44 9.80
N VAL A 13 16.70 -52.57 8.81
CA VAL A 13 16.41 -53.83 8.11
C VAL A 13 16.22 -53.62 6.61
N SER A 14 16.34 -54.67 5.82
CA SER A 14 16.30 -54.65 4.35
C SER A 14 15.36 -55.72 3.79
N ALA A 15 15.11 -55.71 2.48
CA ALA A 15 14.41 -56.80 1.80
C ALA A 15 15.13 -58.17 1.91
N SER A 16 16.44 -58.18 2.22
CA SER A 16 17.20 -59.41 2.46
C SER A 16 16.98 -60.02 3.87
N ASP A 17 16.34 -59.27 4.77
CA ASP A 17 16.05 -59.70 6.14
C ASP A 17 14.71 -60.43 6.24
N ASN A 18 14.70 -61.59 6.91
CA ASN A 18 13.45 -62.31 7.16
C ASN A 18 12.65 -61.61 8.27
N PRO A 19 11.44 -61.05 8.00
CA PRO A 19 10.67 -60.27 8.97
C PRO A 19 10.22 -61.08 10.20
N ASN A 20 10.14 -62.41 10.08
CA ASN A 20 9.79 -63.31 11.18
C ASN A 20 10.88 -63.38 12.26
N ASN A 21 12.08 -62.87 11.97
CA ASN A 21 13.23 -62.84 12.87
C ASN A 21 13.38 -61.49 13.60
N ILE A 22 12.37 -60.61 13.58
CA ILE A 22 12.35 -59.31 14.27
C ILE A 22 11.43 -59.40 15.49
N HIS A 23 11.95 -59.04 16.66
CA HIS A 23 11.19 -59.04 17.92
C HIS A 23 11.55 -57.81 18.77
N GLY A 24 10.65 -56.83 18.89
CA GLY A 24 10.79 -55.71 19.83
C GLY A 24 10.73 -56.19 21.28
N ASN A 25 9.71 -57.00 21.57
CA ASN A 25 9.39 -57.61 22.88
C ASN A 25 8.89 -56.65 23.98
N GLY A 26 8.86 -55.34 23.75
CA GLY A 26 7.97 -54.43 24.48
C GLY A 26 8.55 -53.06 24.76
N GLY A 27 7.76 -52.03 24.45
CA GLY A 27 8.13 -50.62 24.57
C GLY A 27 7.70 -49.88 23.31
N ARG A 28 8.45 -48.86 22.88
CA ARG A 28 8.16 -48.08 21.67
C ARG A 28 9.12 -48.42 20.53
N ASP A 29 9.06 -49.67 20.09
CA ASP A 29 10.01 -50.25 19.14
C ASP A 29 9.77 -49.79 17.70
N THR A 30 10.86 -49.53 16.98
CA THR A 30 10.90 -48.91 15.64
C THR A 30 11.61 -49.79 14.61
N ALA A 31 11.04 -49.96 13.42
CA ALA A 31 11.75 -50.52 12.25
C ALA A 31 11.98 -49.46 11.16
N ILE A 32 13.20 -49.38 10.64
CA ILE A 32 13.60 -48.55 9.51
C ILE A 32 14.03 -49.49 8.38
N ILE A 33 13.24 -49.51 7.31
CA ILE A 33 13.48 -50.32 6.12
C ILE A 33 14.38 -49.53 5.16
N VAL A 34 15.49 -50.13 4.74
CA VAL A 34 16.49 -49.50 3.85
C VAL A 34 16.69 -50.31 2.56
N GLY A 35 17.06 -49.60 1.50
CA GLY A 35 17.24 -50.15 0.16
C GLY A 35 16.11 -49.80 -0.82
N ASP A 36 16.30 -50.23 -2.07
CA ASP A 36 15.41 -49.98 -3.20
C ASP A 36 14.49 -51.17 -3.51
N GLU A 37 14.71 -52.33 -2.86
CA GLU A 37 13.85 -53.52 -2.93
C GLU A 37 12.70 -53.47 -1.91
N GLY A 38 11.61 -54.17 -2.19
CA GLY A 38 10.40 -54.16 -1.36
C GLY A 38 10.42 -55.14 -0.19
N MET A 39 9.78 -54.77 0.92
CA MET A 39 9.73 -55.57 2.16
C MET A 39 8.30 -55.62 2.73
N ALA A 40 7.90 -56.80 3.22
CA ALA A 40 6.66 -56.98 3.97
C ALA A 40 6.93 -57.07 5.49
N LEU A 41 6.16 -56.36 6.31
CA LEU A 41 6.35 -56.29 7.77
C LEU A 41 5.00 -56.37 8.50
N ASN A 42 4.89 -57.29 9.47
CA ASN A 42 3.75 -57.35 10.38
C ASN A 42 4.20 -56.89 11.77
N MET A 43 3.76 -55.71 12.18
CA MET A 43 4.24 -55.02 13.37
C MET A 43 3.75 -55.71 14.65
N ALA A 44 2.48 -56.13 14.75
CA ALA A 44 1.98 -56.88 15.90
C ALA A 44 2.75 -58.19 16.14
N LYS A 45 3.09 -58.94 15.09
CA LYS A 45 3.90 -60.17 15.19
C LYS A 45 5.35 -59.88 15.58
N ALA A 46 5.90 -58.75 15.12
CA ALA A 46 7.25 -58.31 15.45
C ALA A 46 7.33 -57.53 16.79
N GLY A 47 6.21 -57.21 17.44
CA GLY A 47 6.15 -56.39 18.65
C GLY A 47 6.50 -54.90 18.43
N LEU A 48 6.32 -54.39 17.21
CA LEU A 48 6.72 -53.02 16.82
C LEU A 48 5.58 -52.01 16.99
N THR A 49 5.96 -50.74 17.21
CA THR A 49 5.03 -49.60 17.32
C THR A 49 5.26 -48.53 16.26
N ILE A 50 6.47 -48.44 15.69
CA ILE A 50 6.83 -47.49 14.64
C ILE A 50 7.44 -48.27 13.46
N ALA A 51 7.08 -47.92 12.23
CA ALA A 51 7.72 -48.43 11.03
C ALA A 51 7.91 -47.33 9.98
N GLN A 52 9.08 -47.28 9.34
CA GLN A 52 9.38 -46.41 8.21
C GLN A 52 9.93 -47.22 7.03
N GLY A 53 9.27 -47.14 5.88
CA GLY A 53 9.70 -47.70 4.62
C GLY A 53 10.80 -46.89 3.92
N GLY A 54 11.47 -47.56 2.97
CA GLY A 54 12.62 -47.03 2.22
C GLY A 54 12.24 -46.46 0.86
N ARG A 55 12.98 -46.88 -0.18
CA ARG A 55 12.72 -46.50 -1.57
C ARG A 55 11.95 -47.57 -2.35
N GLY A 56 12.07 -48.84 -1.96
CA GLY A 56 11.27 -49.94 -2.49
C GLY A 56 9.82 -49.94 -1.97
N TYR A 57 8.98 -50.78 -2.60
CA TYR A 57 7.59 -50.99 -2.22
C TYR A 57 7.47 -51.61 -0.82
N ALA A 58 6.85 -50.93 0.14
CA ALA A 58 6.63 -51.48 1.47
C ALA A 58 5.21 -52.09 1.60
N TYR A 59 5.08 -53.23 2.30
CA TYR A 59 3.80 -53.79 2.73
C TYR A 59 3.80 -53.87 4.26
N ILE A 60 3.27 -52.87 4.94
CA ILE A 60 3.38 -52.74 6.40
C ILE A 60 2.00 -52.86 7.04
N VAL A 61 1.86 -53.78 8.00
CA VAL A 61 0.61 -54.08 8.70
C VAL A 61 0.79 -53.90 10.21
N GLY A 62 0.04 -52.98 10.81
CA GLY A 62 -0.09 -52.81 12.25
C GLY A 62 -0.66 -54.07 12.89
N GLY A 63 -1.92 -54.40 12.57
CA GLY A 63 -2.51 -55.73 12.83
C GLY A 63 -2.71 -56.11 14.30
N GLY A 64 -2.63 -55.16 15.24
CA GLY A 64 -2.80 -55.38 16.67
C GLY A 64 -3.77 -54.37 17.31
N HIS A 65 -3.89 -54.42 18.64
CA HIS A 65 -4.71 -53.47 19.43
C HIS A 65 -3.93 -52.22 19.89
N SER A 66 -2.62 -52.19 19.67
CA SER A 66 -1.76 -51.04 19.98
C SER A 66 -1.83 -50.02 18.86
N SER A 67 -1.84 -48.74 19.22
CA SER A 67 -1.57 -47.63 18.29
C SER A 67 -0.21 -47.78 17.62
N VAL A 68 -0.16 -47.62 16.29
CA VAL A 68 1.08 -47.62 15.50
C VAL A 68 1.29 -46.32 14.70
N PHE A 69 2.56 -45.98 14.45
CA PHE A 69 2.96 -45.01 13.43
C PHE A 69 3.59 -45.75 12.25
N ILE A 70 3.06 -45.58 11.04
CA ILE A 70 3.57 -46.21 9.83
C ILE A 70 3.87 -45.13 8.79
N LYS A 71 5.05 -45.18 8.18
CA LYS A 71 5.45 -44.38 7.03
C LYS A 71 5.88 -45.26 5.86
N GLY A 72 5.37 -45.07 4.65
CA GLY A 72 5.66 -45.92 3.48
C GLY A 72 6.98 -45.62 2.77
N GLY A 73 7.39 -44.35 2.71
CA GLY A 73 8.67 -43.92 2.14
C GLY A 73 8.54 -43.25 0.77
N SER A 74 9.46 -43.50 -0.15
CA SER A 74 9.35 -42.98 -1.53
C SER A 74 8.88 -44.02 -2.55
N GLY A 75 8.92 -45.31 -2.19
CA GLY A 75 8.26 -46.37 -2.94
C GLY A 75 6.76 -46.33 -2.68
N GLY A 76 5.96 -46.53 -3.72
CA GLY A 76 4.52 -46.72 -3.55
C GLY A 76 4.27 -47.93 -2.65
N SER A 77 3.45 -47.79 -1.61
CA SER A 77 3.41 -48.75 -0.50
C SER A 77 1.98 -49.11 -0.07
N THR A 78 1.78 -50.30 0.47
CA THR A 78 0.52 -50.69 1.13
C THR A 78 0.68 -50.62 2.65
N LEU A 79 -0.08 -49.75 3.29
CA LEU A 79 -0.07 -49.53 4.73
C LEU A 79 -1.43 -49.93 5.33
N ILE A 80 -1.43 -50.76 6.36
CA ILE A 80 -2.66 -51.25 7.01
C ILE A 80 -2.52 -51.04 8.52
N GLY A 81 -3.50 -50.37 9.15
CA GLY A 81 -3.57 -50.17 10.59
C GLY A 81 -3.97 -51.43 11.38
N GLY A 82 -4.60 -51.22 12.53
CA GLY A 82 -5.10 -52.25 13.42
C GLY A 82 -6.40 -51.86 14.13
N ALA A 83 -6.54 -52.29 15.37
CA ALA A 83 -7.61 -51.89 16.29
C ALA A 83 -7.16 -50.80 17.30
N GLY A 84 -5.90 -50.36 17.21
CA GLY A 84 -5.41 -49.16 17.89
C GLY A 84 -5.81 -47.87 17.16
N ASN A 85 -5.51 -46.71 17.76
CA ASN A 85 -5.66 -45.44 17.07
C ASN A 85 -4.34 -45.10 16.35
N ASP A 86 -4.33 -45.13 15.03
CA ASP A 86 -3.11 -45.24 14.21
C ASP A 86 -2.80 -43.98 13.40
N VAL A 87 -1.52 -43.78 13.07
CA VAL A 87 -1.05 -42.70 12.17
C VAL A 87 -0.36 -43.32 10.97
N LEU A 88 -0.90 -43.10 9.77
CA LEU A 88 -0.46 -43.72 8.53
C LEU A 88 -0.02 -42.65 7.52
N VAL A 89 1.23 -42.71 7.06
CA VAL A 89 1.84 -41.72 6.16
C VAL A 89 2.35 -42.44 4.90
N GLY A 90 1.67 -42.34 3.76
CA GLY A 90 2.07 -43.02 2.51
C GLY A 90 3.48 -42.61 2.07
N GLY A 91 3.65 -41.33 1.71
CA GLY A 91 4.94 -40.70 1.47
C GLY A 91 4.99 -39.98 0.12
N THR A 92 5.86 -40.41 -0.80
CA THR A 92 5.96 -39.79 -2.15
C THR A 92 5.69 -40.74 -3.33
N GLY A 93 5.48 -42.03 -3.05
CA GLY A 93 5.02 -43.01 -4.03
C GLY A 93 3.49 -43.04 -4.14
N ARG A 94 2.94 -43.92 -5.00
CA ARG A 94 1.50 -44.23 -5.04
C ARG A 94 1.16 -45.35 -4.05
N ASN A 95 0.24 -45.11 -3.12
CA ASN A 95 0.01 -45.94 -1.94
C ASN A 95 -1.42 -46.52 -1.90
N ASN A 96 -1.55 -47.63 -1.18
CA ASN A 96 -2.83 -48.16 -0.71
C ASN A 96 -2.85 -48.07 0.82
N ILE A 97 -3.76 -47.31 1.42
CA ILE A 97 -3.81 -47.10 2.87
C ILE A 97 -5.13 -47.63 3.41
N ILE A 98 -5.08 -48.43 4.48
CA ILE A 98 -6.25 -49.01 5.15
C ILE A 98 -6.20 -48.65 6.64
N GLY A 99 -7.11 -47.80 7.11
CA GLY A 99 -7.12 -47.26 8.47
C GLY A 99 -7.31 -48.28 9.59
N GLY A 100 -7.99 -49.41 9.31
CA GLY A 100 -8.27 -50.45 10.31
C GLY A 100 -9.62 -50.27 11.01
N SER A 101 -9.70 -50.64 12.29
CA SER A 101 -10.95 -50.60 13.08
C SER A 101 -10.91 -49.64 14.28
N GLY A 102 -9.72 -49.27 14.79
CA GLY A 102 -9.56 -48.08 15.64
C GLY A 102 -9.39 -46.81 14.80
N LYS A 103 -9.35 -45.62 15.40
CA LYS A 103 -9.35 -44.36 14.63
C LYS A 103 -8.04 -44.11 13.90
N ALA A 104 -8.09 -43.69 12.64
CA ALA A 104 -6.89 -43.38 11.86
C ALA A 104 -6.67 -41.88 11.62
N VAL A 105 -5.41 -41.44 11.59
CA VAL A 105 -4.97 -40.20 10.94
C VAL A 105 -4.12 -40.59 9.74
N ILE A 106 -4.51 -40.13 8.55
CA ILE A 106 -3.94 -40.56 7.27
C ILE A 106 -3.38 -39.36 6.52
N TYR A 107 -2.13 -39.47 6.04
CA TYR A 107 -1.47 -38.54 5.13
C TYR A 107 -0.96 -39.35 3.93
N ALA A 108 -1.62 -39.32 2.76
CA ALA A 108 -1.31 -40.26 1.70
C ALA A 108 -0.06 -39.84 0.89
N GLY A 109 -0.14 -38.83 0.03
CA GLY A 109 1.03 -38.28 -0.66
C GLY A 109 0.69 -37.42 -1.89
N PRO A 110 1.73 -36.92 -2.60
CA PRO A 110 1.58 -36.14 -3.83
C PRO A 110 1.40 -37.02 -5.08
N LYS A 111 0.75 -38.17 -4.92
CA LYS A 111 0.38 -39.09 -6.00
C LYS A 111 -1.02 -39.60 -5.69
N GLY A 112 -1.85 -39.75 -6.72
CA GLY A 112 -3.22 -40.26 -6.55
C GLY A 112 -3.22 -41.69 -6.04
N ASP A 113 -3.71 -41.85 -4.81
CA ASP A 113 -3.64 -43.01 -3.93
C ASP A 113 -5.01 -43.69 -3.77
N ALA A 114 -5.04 -44.80 -3.02
CA ALA A 114 -6.26 -45.51 -2.64
C ALA A 114 -6.37 -45.61 -1.11
N ILE A 115 -7.37 -44.95 -0.53
CA ILE A 115 -7.57 -44.81 0.91
C ILE A 115 -8.89 -45.48 1.32
N MET A 116 -8.78 -46.52 2.14
CA MET A 116 -9.87 -47.12 2.90
C MET A 116 -9.75 -46.58 4.33
N ALA A 117 -10.71 -45.75 4.74
CA ALA A 117 -10.72 -45.15 6.06
C ALA A 117 -10.97 -46.19 7.17
N SER A 118 -10.90 -45.74 8.42
CA SER A 118 -11.08 -46.61 9.58
C SER A 118 -12.55 -46.76 10.00
N ALA A 119 -12.93 -47.94 10.50
CA ALA A 119 -14.28 -48.15 11.02
C ALA A 119 -14.61 -47.31 12.28
N GLY A 120 -13.59 -46.70 12.93
CA GLY A 120 -13.75 -45.78 14.06
C GLY A 120 -13.94 -44.30 13.70
N GLY A 121 -13.84 -43.95 12.41
CA GLY A 121 -13.81 -42.57 11.92
C GLY A 121 -12.40 -41.95 11.98
N SER A 122 -12.05 -41.22 10.94
CA SER A 122 -10.67 -40.87 10.59
C SER A 122 -10.51 -39.39 10.25
N ILE A 123 -9.25 -38.92 10.29
CA ILE A 123 -8.82 -37.66 9.67
C ILE A 123 -7.94 -38.04 8.47
N ILE A 124 -8.26 -37.52 7.28
CA ILE A 124 -7.62 -37.92 6.03
C ILE A 124 -7.16 -36.67 5.28
N HIS A 125 -5.85 -36.56 5.05
CA HIS A 125 -5.23 -35.65 4.10
C HIS A 125 -4.70 -36.51 2.95
N ALA A 126 -5.36 -36.52 1.79
CA ALA A 126 -4.92 -37.38 0.68
C ALA A 126 -3.63 -36.82 0.07
N GLY A 127 -3.65 -35.58 -0.44
CA GLY A 127 -2.43 -34.80 -0.71
C GLY A 127 -2.45 -34.14 -2.07
N ALA A 128 -2.07 -34.86 -3.12
CA ALA A 128 -2.19 -34.38 -4.50
C ALA A 128 -2.26 -35.50 -5.53
N GLY A 129 -3.03 -35.29 -6.59
CA GLY A 129 -3.21 -36.24 -7.69
C GLY A 129 -4.65 -36.75 -7.80
N VAL A 130 -4.81 -37.98 -8.30
CA VAL A 130 -6.14 -38.57 -8.59
C VAL A 130 -6.50 -39.67 -7.59
N ASP A 131 -7.02 -39.24 -6.44
CA ASP A 131 -7.27 -40.06 -5.25
C ASP A 131 -8.60 -40.84 -5.28
N ARG A 132 -8.65 -41.93 -4.51
CA ARG A 132 -9.87 -42.72 -4.24
C ARG A 132 -10.01 -42.94 -2.74
N ILE A 133 -11.06 -42.41 -2.14
CA ILE A 133 -11.26 -42.37 -0.68
C ILE A 133 -12.60 -43.02 -0.33
N TYR A 134 -12.62 -43.89 0.68
CA TYR A 134 -13.83 -44.56 1.18
C TYR A 134 -13.90 -44.47 2.72
N GLY A 135 -14.86 -43.70 3.26
CA GLY A 135 -15.04 -43.43 4.71
C GLY A 135 -15.48 -44.62 5.55
N GLY A 136 -16.13 -45.63 4.93
CA GLY A 136 -16.49 -46.85 5.64
C GLY A 136 -17.74 -46.72 6.50
N ALA A 137 -17.57 -46.67 7.82
CA ALA A 137 -18.65 -46.70 8.81
C ALA A 137 -18.47 -45.68 9.94
N GLY A 138 -17.42 -44.87 9.88
CA GLY A 138 -17.03 -43.91 10.90
C GLY A 138 -17.78 -42.59 10.80
N HIS A 139 -17.14 -41.54 11.29
CA HIS A 139 -17.42 -40.14 10.93
C HIS A 139 -16.06 -39.58 10.52
N ASP A 140 -15.93 -39.24 9.24
CA ASP A 140 -14.62 -38.98 8.64
C ASP A 140 -14.51 -37.52 8.17
N ALA A 141 -13.39 -36.89 8.52
CA ALA A 141 -13.00 -35.57 8.08
C ALA A 141 -11.94 -35.73 6.97
N ILE A 142 -12.26 -35.25 5.77
CA ILE A 142 -11.53 -35.58 4.55
C ILE A 142 -11.09 -34.30 3.84
N GLU A 143 -9.80 -34.18 3.59
CA GLU A 143 -9.16 -33.15 2.78
C GLU A 143 -8.52 -33.88 1.59
N ALA A 144 -9.01 -33.62 0.38
CA ALA A 144 -8.42 -34.22 -0.83
C ALA A 144 -7.05 -33.60 -1.13
N GLY A 145 -6.95 -32.27 -1.02
CA GLY A 145 -5.78 -31.53 -1.48
C GLY A 145 -5.81 -31.37 -3.00
N HIS A 146 -4.63 -31.33 -3.62
CA HIS A 146 -4.47 -30.82 -4.99
C HIS A 146 -4.80 -31.87 -6.06
N GLY A 147 -6.07 -31.98 -6.45
CA GLY A 147 -6.49 -32.71 -7.67
C GLY A 147 -7.75 -33.57 -7.54
N ASP A 148 -8.18 -34.12 -8.68
CA ASP A 148 -9.46 -34.82 -8.81
C ASP A 148 -9.58 -36.07 -7.91
N ALA A 149 -10.41 -36.03 -6.86
CA ALA A 149 -10.66 -37.19 -6.00
C ALA A 149 -12.04 -37.82 -6.23
N VAL A 150 -12.14 -39.15 -6.04
CA VAL A 150 -13.41 -39.86 -5.89
C VAL A 150 -13.59 -40.25 -4.43
N ILE A 151 -14.56 -39.64 -3.75
CA ILE A 151 -14.78 -39.75 -2.30
C ILE A 151 -16.16 -40.33 -2.04
N ASP A 152 -16.21 -41.47 -1.37
CA ASP A 152 -17.45 -42.08 -0.86
C ASP A 152 -17.42 -42.09 0.67
N GLY A 153 -18.29 -41.31 1.32
CA GLY A 153 -18.35 -41.20 2.78
C GLY A 153 -18.71 -42.50 3.49
N GLY A 154 -19.35 -43.46 2.82
CA GLY A 154 -19.76 -44.71 3.46
C GLY A 154 -21.05 -44.54 4.29
N ALA A 155 -20.91 -44.43 5.61
CA ALA A 155 -22.01 -44.20 6.54
C ALA A 155 -21.57 -43.16 7.60
N GLY A 156 -22.48 -42.79 8.51
CA GLY A 156 -22.22 -41.76 9.51
C GLY A 156 -22.34 -40.34 8.95
N ILE A 157 -21.65 -39.39 9.56
CA ILE A 157 -21.61 -37.98 9.14
C ILE A 157 -20.19 -37.68 8.65
N ASN A 158 -20.06 -37.38 7.37
CA ASN A 158 -18.79 -37.18 6.69
C ASN A 158 -18.67 -35.75 6.17
N LEU A 159 -17.48 -35.18 6.34
CA LEU A 159 -17.16 -33.77 6.09
C LEU A 159 -15.97 -33.69 5.13
N VAL A 160 -16.15 -33.03 3.98
CA VAL A 160 -15.04 -32.71 3.07
C VAL A 160 -14.63 -31.25 3.28
N THR A 161 -13.33 -31.00 3.39
CA THR A 161 -12.75 -29.65 3.48
C THR A 161 -12.09 -29.27 2.15
N LEU A 162 -12.31 -28.01 1.75
CA LEU A 162 -11.84 -27.38 0.52
C LEU A 162 -11.04 -26.13 0.89
N HIS A 163 -10.05 -25.76 0.08
CA HIS A 163 -9.10 -24.68 0.39
C HIS A 163 -9.57 -23.28 -0.01
N GLY A 164 -10.63 -23.18 -0.82
CA GLY A 164 -11.20 -21.95 -1.35
C GLY A 164 -12.54 -21.55 -0.73
N LYS A 165 -13.09 -20.44 -1.23
CA LYS A 165 -14.40 -19.92 -0.84
C LYS A 165 -15.52 -20.71 -1.52
N TYR A 166 -16.72 -20.80 -0.94
CA TYR A 166 -17.85 -21.52 -1.58
C TYR A 166 -18.22 -20.97 -2.98
N GLY A 167 -17.99 -19.67 -3.20
CA GLY A 167 -18.16 -19.02 -4.50
C GLY A 167 -17.16 -19.49 -5.58
N ASP A 168 -16.01 -20.04 -5.19
CA ASP A 168 -14.96 -20.50 -6.11
C ASP A 168 -15.31 -21.83 -6.78
N TYR A 169 -16.30 -22.58 -6.30
CA TYR A 169 -16.63 -23.91 -6.80
C TYR A 169 -17.87 -23.93 -7.69
N ALA A 170 -18.02 -24.98 -8.49
CA ALA A 170 -19.28 -25.34 -9.16
C ALA A 170 -19.81 -26.65 -8.55
N ILE A 171 -20.85 -26.55 -7.71
CA ILE A 171 -21.38 -27.67 -6.94
C ILE A 171 -22.63 -28.23 -7.62
N ASN A 172 -22.45 -29.31 -8.37
CA ASN A 172 -23.51 -29.92 -9.18
C ASN A 172 -23.96 -31.24 -8.57
N ARG A 173 -25.27 -31.39 -8.33
CA ARG A 173 -25.83 -32.63 -7.77
C ARG A 173 -25.80 -33.78 -8.80
N THR A 174 -25.53 -34.99 -8.33
CA THR A 174 -25.61 -36.25 -9.09
C THR A 174 -26.64 -37.19 -8.48
N ASP A 175 -26.94 -38.31 -9.16
CA ASP A 175 -27.86 -39.35 -8.66
C ASP A 175 -27.46 -39.96 -7.30
N THR A 176 -26.18 -39.82 -6.90
CA THR A 176 -25.60 -40.47 -5.71
C THR A 176 -24.90 -39.49 -4.74
N GLY A 177 -24.90 -38.20 -5.05
CA GLY A 177 -24.22 -37.16 -4.27
C GLY A 177 -23.99 -35.88 -5.08
N TYR A 178 -22.74 -35.48 -5.24
CA TYR A 178 -22.35 -34.21 -5.87
C TYR A 178 -21.04 -34.34 -6.66
N THR A 179 -20.83 -33.46 -7.63
CA THR A 179 -19.50 -33.08 -8.12
C THR A 179 -19.19 -31.65 -7.67
N VAL A 180 -17.97 -31.43 -7.22
CA VAL A 180 -17.46 -30.14 -6.76
C VAL A 180 -16.21 -29.83 -7.58
N ALA A 181 -16.33 -28.93 -8.54
CA ALA A 181 -15.21 -28.51 -9.38
C ALA A 181 -14.72 -27.13 -8.95
N ASP A 182 -13.43 -27.01 -8.64
CA ASP A 182 -12.76 -25.73 -8.36
C ASP A 182 -12.62 -24.91 -9.65
N LYS A 183 -12.96 -23.62 -9.62
CA LYS A 183 -12.71 -22.68 -10.73
C LYS A 183 -11.26 -22.17 -10.72
N VAL A 184 -10.55 -22.29 -9.59
CA VAL A 184 -9.15 -21.88 -9.45
C VAL A 184 -8.24 -23.03 -9.86
N ALA A 185 -7.48 -22.83 -10.93
CA ALA A 185 -6.59 -23.85 -11.47
C ALA A 185 -5.44 -24.18 -10.50
N GLY A 186 -5.17 -25.47 -10.29
CA GLY A 186 -4.05 -25.95 -9.46
C GLY A 186 -4.34 -26.06 -7.96
N ARG A 187 -5.50 -25.59 -7.49
CA ARG A 187 -5.98 -25.81 -6.10
C ARG A 187 -6.70 -27.17 -5.99
N ASP A 188 -7.99 -27.26 -5.66
CA ASP A 188 -8.60 -28.55 -5.27
C ASP A 188 -8.99 -29.47 -6.45
N GLY A 189 -9.08 -28.96 -7.68
CA GLY A 189 -9.49 -29.76 -8.85
C GLY A 189 -10.97 -30.16 -8.83
N THR A 190 -11.32 -31.36 -9.32
CA THR A 190 -12.70 -31.84 -9.40
C THR A 190 -12.97 -33.05 -8.52
N LEU A 191 -13.68 -32.84 -7.40
CA LEU A 191 -14.07 -33.91 -6.49
C LEU A 191 -15.41 -34.52 -6.91
N THR A 192 -15.48 -35.85 -6.98
CA THR A 192 -16.73 -36.62 -7.11
C THR A 192 -17.10 -37.21 -5.76
N LEU A 193 -18.20 -36.73 -5.18
CA LEU A 193 -18.63 -37.03 -3.82
C LEU A 193 -19.89 -37.92 -3.82
N SER A 194 -19.87 -39.00 -3.04
CA SER A 194 -21.08 -39.76 -2.68
C SER A 194 -21.17 -39.94 -1.17
N ARG A 195 -22.39 -39.93 -0.62
CA ARG A 195 -22.67 -40.13 0.82
C ARG A 195 -21.90 -39.17 1.77
N ILE A 196 -21.53 -37.98 1.30
CA ILE A 196 -20.98 -36.88 2.10
C ILE A 196 -22.13 -35.99 2.61
N GLN A 197 -22.09 -35.64 3.89
CA GLN A 197 -23.13 -34.84 4.56
C GLN A 197 -22.80 -33.35 4.54
N LYS A 198 -21.51 -32.98 4.62
CA LYS A 198 -21.09 -31.59 4.84
C LYS A 198 -19.86 -31.17 4.04
N LEU A 199 -19.78 -29.88 3.74
CA LEU A 199 -18.60 -29.21 3.22
C LEU A 199 -18.08 -28.14 4.18
N ASN A 200 -16.76 -27.98 4.23
CA ASN A 200 -16.07 -26.79 4.73
C ASN A 200 -15.40 -26.05 3.56
N PHE A 201 -15.50 -24.73 3.59
CA PHE A 201 -14.83 -23.78 2.71
C PHE A 201 -14.02 -22.81 3.57
N ALA A 202 -13.13 -22.02 2.95
CA ALA A 202 -12.31 -21.01 3.61
C ALA A 202 -13.13 -19.88 4.27
N ASP A 203 -14.33 -19.61 3.78
CA ASP A 203 -15.23 -18.54 4.25
C ASP A 203 -16.48 -19.04 4.99
N ILE A 204 -16.89 -20.30 4.82
CA ILE A 204 -18.04 -20.89 5.53
C ILE A 204 -17.82 -22.37 5.85
N SER A 205 -18.08 -22.75 7.10
CA SER A 205 -17.89 -24.13 7.61
C SER A 205 -19.21 -24.87 7.84
N ALA A 206 -19.14 -26.21 7.77
CA ALA A 206 -20.22 -27.15 8.06
C ALA A 206 -21.51 -26.99 7.23
N VAL A 207 -21.38 -26.51 5.97
CA VAL A 207 -22.46 -26.40 4.98
C VAL A 207 -23.12 -27.77 4.79
N ASP A 208 -24.40 -27.86 5.12
CA ASP A 208 -25.15 -29.12 5.16
C ASP A 208 -25.71 -29.46 3.77
N LEU A 209 -25.32 -30.61 3.20
CA LEU A 209 -25.72 -31.04 1.87
C LEU A 209 -27.07 -31.78 1.83
N GLU A 210 -27.68 -32.03 2.99
CA GLU A 210 -28.95 -32.75 3.12
C GLU A 210 -30.14 -31.79 3.33
N GLN A 211 -29.92 -30.47 3.47
CA GLN A 211 -30.98 -29.44 3.59
C GLN A 211 -31.18 -28.66 2.27
N PRO A 212 -32.40 -28.19 1.94
CA PRO A 212 -32.65 -27.35 0.75
C PRO A 212 -32.20 -25.90 1.00
N ASN A 213 -30.88 -25.66 0.93
CA ASN A 213 -30.21 -24.45 1.41
C ASN A 213 -29.42 -23.73 0.31
N ALA A 214 -30.09 -23.24 -0.72
CA ALA A 214 -29.45 -22.49 -1.81
C ALA A 214 -28.52 -21.37 -1.27
N MET A 215 -27.34 -21.21 -1.86
CA MET A 215 -26.35 -20.21 -1.45
C MET A 215 -26.13 -19.22 -2.61
N PRO A 216 -26.54 -17.94 -2.47
CA PRO A 216 -26.25 -16.92 -3.46
C PRO A 216 -24.75 -16.67 -3.58
N VAL A 217 -24.24 -16.33 -4.75
CA VAL A 217 -22.81 -16.03 -4.98
C VAL A 217 -22.63 -14.58 -5.45
N ALA A 218 -21.51 -13.95 -5.09
CA ALA A 218 -21.25 -12.55 -5.43
C ALA A 218 -20.95 -12.37 -6.93
N ASP A 219 -21.51 -11.31 -7.52
CA ASP A 219 -21.39 -11.00 -8.94
C ASP A 219 -20.55 -9.75 -9.21
N ALA A 220 -19.82 -9.79 -10.31
CA ALA A 220 -19.11 -8.65 -10.88
C ALA A 220 -19.54 -8.49 -12.35
N LEU A 221 -20.48 -7.57 -12.61
CA LEU A 221 -21.09 -7.39 -13.93
C LEU A 221 -20.56 -6.12 -14.61
N ARG A 222 -20.34 -6.16 -15.93
CA ARG A 222 -19.96 -4.99 -16.76
C ARG A 222 -21.05 -4.49 -17.72
N VAL A 223 -22.09 -5.29 -17.96
CA VAL A 223 -23.16 -5.00 -18.93
C VAL A 223 -24.55 -5.26 -18.37
N ASN A 224 -25.52 -4.48 -18.84
CA ASN A 224 -26.94 -4.65 -18.54
C ASN A 224 -27.61 -5.73 -19.43
N GLN A 225 -28.90 -6.00 -19.21
CA GLN A 225 -29.67 -7.04 -19.92
C GLN A 225 -29.68 -6.86 -21.45
N ALA A 226 -29.49 -5.64 -21.97
CA ALA A 226 -29.41 -5.36 -23.40
C ALA A 226 -27.99 -5.54 -23.98
N GLY A 227 -27.00 -5.90 -23.17
CA GLY A 227 -25.60 -6.02 -23.55
C GLY A 227 -24.83 -4.69 -23.63
N ASN A 228 -25.45 -3.58 -23.20
CA ASN A 228 -24.77 -2.29 -23.11
C ASN A 228 -23.94 -2.21 -21.82
N ALA A 229 -22.78 -1.56 -21.87
CA ALA A 229 -21.98 -1.28 -20.67
C ALA A 229 -22.75 -0.40 -19.68
N PHE A 230 -22.50 -0.57 -18.38
CA PHE A 230 -23.12 0.27 -17.36
C PHE A 230 -22.65 1.72 -17.44
N ASP A 231 -23.56 2.66 -17.15
CA ASP A 231 -23.28 4.09 -17.02
C ASP A 231 -23.90 4.67 -15.74
N ARG A 232 -23.42 5.85 -15.32
CA ARG A 232 -23.82 6.55 -14.08
C ARG A 232 -25.03 7.49 -14.24
N ALA A 233 -25.69 7.51 -15.40
CA ALA A 233 -26.72 8.50 -15.76
C ALA A 233 -28.11 7.89 -16.02
N HIS A 234 -28.18 6.65 -16.48
CA HIS A 234 -29.44 5.99 -16.88
C HIS A 234 -29.79 4.79 -15.97
N PRO A 235 -31.09 4.47 -15.78
CA PRO A 235 -31.52 3.24 -15.14
C PRO A 235 -31.04 2.00 -15.89
N GLN A 236 -30.42 1.08 -15.16
CA GLN A 236 -29.82 -0.16 -15.66
C GLN A 236 -30.71 -1.35 -15.31
N LEU A 237 -31.27 -2.02 -16.32
CA LEU A 237 -32.05 -3.26 -16.15
C LEU A 237 -31.12 -4.46 -16.26
N ILE A 238 -31.06 -5.28 -15.21
CA ILE A 238 -30.12 -6.38 -15.03
C ILE A 238 -30.90 -7.69 -15.02
N SER A 239 -30.45 -8.69 -15.77
CA SER A 239 -31.19 -9.95 -15.86
C SER A 239 -31.07 -10.77 -14.58
N ALA A 240 -32.19 -11.30 -14.10
CA ALA A 240 -32.19 -12.33 -13.08
C ALA A 240 -31.36 -13.55 -13.52
N ALA A 241 -31.36 -13.89 -14.83
CA ALA A 241 -30.62 -15.02 -15.35
C ALA A 241 -29.09 -14.83 -15.42
N SER A 242 -28.58 -13.59 -15.33
CA SER A 242 -27.13 -13.34 -15.20
C SER A 242 -26.67 -13.36 -13.75
N ILE A 243 -27.52 -12.95 -12.80
CA ILE A 243 -27.26 -13.03 -11.36
C ILE A 243 -27.33 -14.50 -10.90
N LEU A 244 -28.41 -15.21 -11.25
CA LEU A 244 -28.66 -16.61 -10.85
C LEU A 244 -27.77 -17.66 -11.55
N ALA A 245 -26.63 -17.25 -12.13
CA ALA A 245 -25.80 -18.06 -13.01
C ALA A 245 -24.66 -18.82 -12.28
N ASN A 246 -24.16 -18.26 -11.19
CA ASN A 246 -23.09 -18.81 -10.34
C ASN A 246 -23.62 -19.43 -9.03
N ASP A 247 -24.88 -19.16 -8.67
CA ASP A 247 -25.54 -19.60 -7.44
C ASP A 247 -25.53 -21.12 -7.19
N GLN A 248 -25.20 -21.50 -5.96
CA GLN A 248 -25.17 -22.92 -5.56
C GLN A 248 -26.58 -23.39 -5.17
N ARG A 249 -27.14 -24.33 -5.94
CA ARG A 249 -28.47 -24.89 -5.65
C ARG A 249 -28.49 -25.91 -4.52
N LEU A 250 -27.39 -26.65 -4.31
CA LEU A 250 -27.28 -27.75 -3.35
C LEU A 250 -28.47 -28.75 -3.47
N ASN A 251 -29.22 -28.99 -2.38
CA ASN A 251 -30.37 -29.91 -2.36
C ASN A 251 -31.72 -29.23 -2.73
N SER A 252 -31.71 -27.94 -3.05
CA SER A 252 -32.92 -27.12 -3.29
C SER A 252 -33.75 -27.59 -4.48
N GLN A 253 -35.05 -27.28 -4.49
CA GLN A 253 -35.98 -27.83 -5.47
C GLN A 253 -36.27 -26.87 -6.63
N GLY A 254 -36.10 -27.37 -7.86
CA GLY A 254 -36.42 -26.68 -9.10
C GLY A 254 -35.50 -25.50 -9.42
N ASN A 255 -36.08 -24.39 -9.86
CA ASN A 255 -35.34 -23.16 -10.19
C ASN A 255 -35.31 -22.19 -9.01
N LEU A 256 -34.16 -21.55 -8.83
CA LEU A 256 -33.98 -20.40 -7.95
C LEU A 256 -34.66 -19.17 -8.57
N ARG A 257 -35.03 -18.22 -7.71
CA ARG A 257 -35.42 -16.87 -8.10
C ARG A 257 -34.92 -15.87 -7.06
N ILE A 258 -34.67 -14.64 -7.51
CA ILE A 258 -34.42 -13.52 -6.61
C ILE A 258 -35.71 -13.27 -5.80
N ALA A 259 -35.54 -13.13 -4.49
CA ALA A 259 -36.61 -12.93 -3.51
C ALA A 259 -36.67 -11.49 -3.00
N SER A 260 -35.51 -10.85 -2.88
CA SER A 260 -35.34 -9.48 -2.40
C SER A 260 -34.08 -8.85 -3.00
N VAL A 261 -34.09 -7.52 -3.06
CA VAL A 261 -32.92 -6.65 -3.34
C VAL A 261 -32.95 -5.49 -2.35
N GLY A 262 -31.79 -4.96 -2.00
CA GLY A 262 -31.64 -3.84 -1.07
C GLY A 262 -30.20 -3.37 -0.97
N ASP A 263 -29.95 -2.46 -0.02
CA ASP A 263 -28.59 -2.04 0.38
C ASP A 263 -27.76 -1.53 -0.80
N ALA A 264 -28.40 -0.74 -1.66
CA ALA A 264 -27.79 -0.18 -2.86
C ALA A 264 -26.76 0.89 -2.51
N GLN A 265 -25.55 0.74 -3.03
CA GLN A 265 -24.50 1.77 -3.01
C GLN A 265 -24.44 2.46 -4.36
N GLY A 266 -24.39 3.79 -4.35
CA GLY A 266 -24.33 4.61 -5.56
C GLY A 266 -25.62 4.72 -6.36
N GLY A 267 -26.77 4.44 -5.76
CA GLY A 267 -28.06 4.53 -6.42
C GLY A 267 -29.20 3.92 -5.61
N SER A 268 -30.23 3.45 -6.30
CA SER A 268 -31.39 2.75 -5.75
C SER A 268 -31.67 1.47 -6.54
N VAL A 269 -32.26 0.46 -5.90
CA VAL A 269 -32.50 -0.86 -6.50
C VAL A 269 -33.93 -1.33 -6.26
N SER A 270 -34.49 -2.07 -7.23
CA SER A 270 -35.83 -2.63 -7.16
C SER A 270 -35.96 -3.92 -7.97
N LEU A 271 -36.89 -4.79 -7.59
CA LEU A 271 -37.30 -5.94 -8.40
C LEU A 271 -38.46 -5.57 -9.32
N THR A 272 -38.39 -6.01 -10.56
CA THR A 272 -39.46 -5.89 -11.55
C THR A 272 -40.46 -7.06 -11.45
N GLU A 273 -41.64 -6.93 -12.05
CA GLU A 273 -42.66 -8.00 -12.06
C GLU A 273 -42.18 -9.33 -12.69
N PRO A 274 -41.34 -9.34 -13.76
CA PRO A 274 -40.68 -10.55 -14.25
C PRO A 274 -39.61 -11.16 -13.33
N GLY A 275 -39.15 -10.42 -12.31
CA GLY A 275 -38.06 -10.83 -11.41
C GLY A 275 -36.66 -10.32 -11.78
N ASP A 276 -36.50 -9.64 -12.92
CA ASP A 276 -35.27 -8.91 -13.26
C ASP A 276 -35.06 -7.70 -12.31
N VAL A 277 -33.83 -7.23 -12.16
CA VAL A 277 -33.47 -6.15 -11.22
C VAL A 277 -33.30 -4.82 -11.96
N LEU A 278 -33.96 -3.76 -11.48
CA LEU A 278 -33.76 -2.40 -11.97
C LEU A 278 -32.93 -1.60 -10.95
N PHE A 279 -31.73 -1.20 -11.36
CA PHE A 279 -30.86 -0.29 -10.61
C PHE A 279 -30.94 1.12 -11.23
N THR A 280 -31.03 2.17 -10.42
CA THR A 280 -31.01 3.57 -10.86
C THR A 280 -29.88 4.31 -10.14
N PRO A 281 -28.79 4.70 -10.83
CA PRO A 281 -27.65 5.39 -10.22
C PRO A 281 -28.00 6.75 -9.59
N ASP A 282 -27.21 7.20 -8.61
CA ASP A 282 -27.05 8.63 -8.30
C ASP A 282 -25.93 9.19 -9.21
N PRO A 283 -26.22 10.14 -10.12
CA PRO A 283 -25.21 10.70 -11.02
C PRO A 283 -24.01 11.39 -10.32
N ARG A 284 -24.12 11.69 -9.03
CA ARG A 284 -23.03 12.28 -8.22
C ARG A 284 -22.15 11.24 -7.55
N PHE A 285 -22.53 9.96 -7.57
CA PHE A 285 -21.73 8.91 -6.94
C PHE A 285 -20.58 8.46 -7.84
N THR A 286 -19.37 8.53 -7.30
CA THR A 286 -18.10 8.33 -7.98
C THR A 286 -17.46 6.96 -7.73
N GLY A 287 -17.86 6.25 -6.66
CA GLY A 287 -17.36 4.90 -6.34
C GLY A 287 -17.89 3.81 -7.28
N ILE A 288 -17.63 2.55 -6.94
CA ILE A 288 -18.20 1.37 -7.61
C ILE A 288 -19.62 1.14 -7.08
N ALA A 289 -20.61 1.08 -7.98
CA ALA A 289 -22.01 0.87 -7.59
C ALA A 289 -22.29 -0.61 -7.27
N SER A 290 -23.16 -0.89 -6.31
CA SER A 290 -23.51 -2.26 -5.92
C SER A 290 -24.89 -2.35 -5.25
N PHE A 291 -25.38 -3.58 -5.04
CA PHE A 291 -26.55 -3.88 -4.20
C PHE A 291 -26.49 -5.32 -3.68
N LYS A 292 -27.27 -5.65 -2.64
CA LYS A 292 -27.33 -7.00 -2.06
C LYS A 292 -28.66 -7.70 -2.36
N TYR A 293 -28.63 -8.95 -2.83
CA TYR A 293 -29.83 -9.73 -3.15
C TYR A 293 -29.97 -10.98 -2.27
N GLY A 294 -31.20 -11.50 -2.15
CA GLY A 294 -31.52 -12.75 -1.46
C GLY A 294 -32.34 -13.69 -2.34
N LEU A 295 -32.28 -14.99 -2.06
CA LEU A 295 -32.87 -16.06 -2.90
C LEU A 295 -34.00 -16.84 -2.21
N VAL A 296 -34.85 -17.43 -3.04
CA VAL A 296 -35.67 -18.60 -2.70
C VAL A 296 -35.67 -19.65 -3.83
N ASP A 297 -35.95 -20.91 -3.49
CA ASP A 297 -36.20 -21.97 -4.47
C ASP A 297 -37.66 -21.99 -4.99
N SER A 298 -38.00 -22.95 -5.85
CA SER A 298 -39.34 -23.05 -6.44
C SER A 298 -40.42 -23.57 -5.48
N ALA A 299 -40.04 -24.13 -4.34
CA ALA A 299 -40.95 -24.48 -3.25
C ALA A 299 -41.14 -23.31 -2.26
N GLY A 300 -40.32 -22.26 -2.36
CA GLY A 300 -40.33 -21.09 -1.48
C GLY A 300 -39.40 -21.20 -0.28
N ASN A 301 -38.49 -22.18 -0.25
CA ASN A 301 -37.44 -22.25 0.77
C ASN A 301 -36.46 -21.07 0.57
N PRO A 302 -36.06 -20.34 1.63
CA PRO A 302 -35.06 -19.27 1.53
C PRO A 302 -33.65 -19.82 1.28
N ALA A 303 -32.74 -18.91 0.99
CA ALA A 303 -31.31 -19.18 1.05
C ALA A 303 -30.86 -19.77 2.40
N ALA A 304 -29.67 -20.36 2.43
CA ALA A 304 -28.99 -20.77 3.66
C ALA A 304 -28.96 -19.64 4.70
N SER A 305 -28.86 -19.97 5.99
CA SER A 305 -28.64 -18.98 7.06
C SER A 305 -27.30 -19.21 7.72
N VAL A 306 -26.58 -18.12 7.99
CA VAL A 306 -25.23 -18.08 8.55
C VAL A 306 -25.34 -17.78 10.04
N VAL A 307 -24.54 -18.48 10.85
CA VAL A 307 -24.39 -18.20 12.29
C VAL A 307 -22.96 -17.76 12.56
N ASP A 308 -22.78 -16.59 13.16
CA ASP A 308 -21.49 -16.20 13.71
C ASP A 308 -21.23 -16.99 15.01
N LEU A 309 -20.16 -17.78 15.04
CA LEU A 309 -19.88 -18.73 16.12
C LEU A 309 -19.35 -18.07 17.41
N GLN A 310 -19.06 -16.77 17.42
CA GLN A 310 -18.57 -16.05 18.60
C GLN A 310 -19.72 -15.32 19.33
N THR A 311 -20.64 -14.73 18.56
CA THR A 311 -21.77 -13.92 19.04
C THR A 311 -23.07 -14.71 19.13
N GLY A 312 -23.24 -15.75 18.30
CA GLY A 312 -24.51 -16.45 18.11
C GLY A 312 -25.50 -15.69 17.23
N GLU A 313 -25.09 -14.62 16.54
CA GLU A 313 -25.92 -13.88 15.60
C GLU A 313 -26.28 -14.75 14.37
N LEU A 314 -27.48 -14.57 13.83
CA LEU A 314 -28.03 -15.34 12.71
C LEU A 314 -28.49 -14.38 11.60
N ALA A 315 -27.96 -14.56 10.39
CA ALA A 315 -28.39 -13.80 9.20
C ALA A 315 -28.78 -14.75 8.05
N PRO A 316 -29.80 -14.41 7.23
CA PRO A 316 -30.01 -15.10 5.95
C PRO A 316 -28.87 -14.75 4.99
N LEU A 317 -28.31 -15.75 4.29
CA LEU A 317 -27.25 -15.55 3.32
C LEU A 317 -27.77 -14.78 2.10
N ARG A 318 -27.00 -13.78 1.70
CA ARG A 318 -27.19 -12.86 0.59
C ARG A 318 -25.87 -12.75 -0.17
N ALA A 319 -25.91 -12.19 -1.36
CA ALA A 319 -24.70 -11.83 -2.07
C ALA A 319 -24.78 -10.42 -2.65
N THR A 320 -23.62 -9.83 -2.89
CA THR A 320 -23.46 -8.51 -3.50
C THR A 320 -23.36 -8.66 -5.02
N VAL A 321 -24.14 -7.88 -5.76
CA VAL A 321 -23.91 -7.62 -7.18
C VAL A 321 -23.17 -6.30 -7.31
N THR A 322 -22.00 -6.33 -7.92
CA THR A 322 -21.16 -5.16 -8.17
C THR A 322 -21.25 -4.76 -9.65
N LEU A 323 -21.51 -3.49 -9.90
CA LEU A 323 -21.75 -2.90 -11.23
C LEU A 323 -20.51 -2.12 -11.67
N LEU A 324 -19.71 -2.75 -12.52
CA LEU A 324 -18.43 -2.26 -12.99
C LEU A 324 -18.65 -1.41 -14.25
N THR A 325 -18.57 -0.09 -14.11
CA THR A 325 -18.60 0.86 -15.22
C THR A 325 -17.24 0.88 -15.95
N PRO A 326 -17.14 1.37 -17.21
CA PRO A 326 -15.90 1.30 -18.02
C PRO A 326 -14.66 2.00 -17.45
N ASP A 327 -14.82 2.88 -16.47
CA ASP A 327 -13.74 3.51 -15.70
C ASP A 327 -13.12 2.56 -14.65
N VAL A 328 -13.85 1.52 -14.22
CA VAL A 328 -13.38 0.54 -13.24
C VAL A 328 -12.45 -0.48 -13.90
N PRO A 329 -11.19 -0.64 -13.43
CA PRO A 329 -10.21 -1.57 -13.98
C PRO A 329 -10.70 -3.02 -14.17
N ASP A 330 -10.14 -3.74 -15.15
CA ASP A 330 -10.56 -5.12 -15.53
C ASP A 330 -9.96 -6.21 -14.62
N ASP A 331 -9.01 -5.81 -13.75
CA ASP A 331 -8.28 -6.59 -12.75
C ASP A 331 -9.26 -7.29 -11.78
N PRO A 332 -9.32 -8.65 -11.72
CA PRO A 332 -10.46 -9.38 -11.15
C PRO A 332 -10.83 -9.07 -9.70
N LEU A 333 -9.86 -8.69 -8.86
CA LEU A 333 -10.09 -8.37 -7.44
C LEU A 333 -10.56 -6.93 -7.20
N THR A 334 -10.65 -6.09 -8.24
CA THR A 334 -11.11 -4.69 -8.13
C THR A 334 -12.50 -4.58 -7.49
N ALA A 335 -13.37 -5.57 -7.68
CA ALA A 335 -14.70 -5.62 -7.08
C ALA A 335 -14.68 -5.88 -5.55
N GLN A 336 -13.59 -6.43 -5.02
CA GLN A 336 -13.37 -6.75 -3.61
C GLN A 336 -12.47 -5.70 -2.91
N GLN A 337 -11.75 -4.88 -3.68
CA GLN A 337 -11.02 -3.71 -3.20
C GLN A 337 -11.98 -2.54 -2.87
N TRP A 338 -12.90 -2.75 -1.93
CA TRP A 338 -13.93 -1.78 -1.50
C TRP A 338 -13.36 -0.38 -1.21
N TYR A 339 -12.15 -0.34 -0.64
CA TYR A 339 -11.41 0.87 -0.29
C TYR A 339 -11.17 1.83 -1.47
N LEU A 340 -11.15 1.36 -2.72
CA LEU A 340 -11.04 2.22 -3.92
C LEU A 340 -12.23 3.18 -4.05
N SER A 341 -13.43 2.69 -3.73
CA SER A 341 -14.64 3.53 -3.66
C SER A 341 -14.60 4.41 -2.42
N ASP A 342 -14.20 3.85 -1.29
CA ASP A 342 -14.25 4.51 0.01
C ASP A 342 -13.31 5.72 0.11
N ILE A 343 -12.16 5.70 -0.58
CA ILE A 343 -11.23 6.83 -0.72
C ILE A 343 -11.48 7.72 -1.95
N ASN A 344 -12.52 7.46 -2.75
CA ASN A 344 -12.90 8.29 -3.91
C ASN A 344 -11.83 8.37 -5.03
N VAL A 345 -11.16 7.26 -5.37
CA VAL A 345 -10.02 7.28 -6.34
C VAL A 345 -10.43 7.25 -7.82
N LEU A 346 -11.58 6.65 -8.17
CA LEU A 346 -11.98 6.45 -9.58
C LEU A 346 -12.02 7.75 -10.43
N PRO A 347 -12.49 8.91 -9.94
CA PRO A 347 -12.44 10.18 -10.68
C PRO A 347 -11.03 10.70 -10.96
N VAL A 348 -10.02 10.20 -10.25
CA VAL A 348 -8.62 10.60 -10.39
C VAL A 348 -7.92 9.81 -11.49
N TRP A 349 -8.17 8.49 -11.57
CA TRP A 349 -7.54 7.57 -12.54
C TRP A 349 -7.81 7.86 -14.02
N LYS A 350 -8.74 8.77 -14.32
CA LYS A 350 -8.91 9.34 -15.67
C LYS A 350 -7.73 10.22 -16.10
N ASP A 351 -7.13 10.92 -15.13
CA ASP A 351 -6.18 12.00 -15.35
C ASP A 351 -4.78 11.70 -14.72
N TYR A 352 -4.74 11.01 -13.57
CA TYR A 352 -3.52 10.71 -12.80
C TYR A 352 -3.52 9.27 -12.26
N THR A 353 -2.34 8.65 -12.26
CA THR A 353 -2.11 7.21 -12.04
C THR A 353 -0.89 6.92 -11.15
N GLY A 354 -0.20 7.97 -10.65
CA GLY A 354 1.10 7.91 -9.97
C GLY A 354 2.30 8.02 -10.91
N LYS A 355 2.05 8.13 -12.22
CA LYS A 355 3.07 8.03 -13.28
C LYS A 355 4.22 9.01 -13.10
N GLY A 356 5.42 8.45 -12.91
CA GLY A 356 6.67 9.21 -12.75
C GLY A 356 7.01 9.60 -11.32
N VAL A 357 6.15 9.30 -10.34
CA VAL A 357 6.46 9.42 -8.91
C VAL A 357 7.15 8.14 -8.44
N ARG A 358 8.20 8.29 -7.61
CA ARG A 358 9.05 7.19 -7.13
C ARG A 358 8.84 6.99 -5.64
N ILE A 359 8.35 5.82 -5.25
CA ILE A 359 8.06 5.43 -3.86
C ILE A 359 9.19 4.54 -3.32
N GLY A 360 9.67 4.86 -2.12
CA GLY A 360 10.57 4.00 -1.34
C GLY A 360 9.79 3.28 -0.24
N GLN A 361 9.77 1.95 -0.28
CA GLN A 361 9.27 1.13 0.83
C GLN A 361 10.43 0.76 1.75
N PHE A 362 10.29 1.04 3.05
CA PHE A 362 11.33 0.80 4.05
C PHE A 362 10.75 -0.09 5.16
N GLU A 363 10.96 -1.41 5.08
CA GLU A 363 10.35 -2.38 6.02
C GLU A 363 11.40 -3.20 6.78
N PRO A 364 11.15 -3.54 8.05
CA PRO A 364 11.84 -4.64 8.72
C PRO A 364 11.43 -5.99 8.12
N GLY A 365 12.23 -7.03 8.36
CA GLY A 365 11.82 -8.41 8.08
C GLY A 365 10.71 -8.87 9.03
N GLY A 366 10.02 -9.98 8.71
CA GLY A 366 9.00 -10.54 9.61
C GLY A 366 9.53 -10.93 11.01
N GLU A 367 8.66 -11.20 12.00
CA GLU A 367 9.09 -11.58 13.37
C GLU A 367 9.97 -12.86 13.38
N PHE A 368 9.82 -13.72 12.38
CA PHE A 368 10.60 -14.95 12.19
C PHE A 368 11.69 -14.84 11.10
N SER A 369 11.97 -13.62 10.62
CA SER A 369 12.98 -13.35 9.59
C SER A 369 14.37 -13.79 10.05
N THR A 370 15.12 -14.46 9.16
CA THR A 370 16.48 -14.98 9.42
C THR A 370 17.54 -14.41 8.49
N ALA A 371 17.14 -13.61 7.51
CA ALA A 371 17.98 -12.92 6.53
C ALA A 371 17.25 -11.65 6.05
N PRO A 372 17.93 -10.70 5.39
CA PRO A 372 17.25 -9.57 4.73
C PRO A 372 16.15 -10.04 3.77
N GLU A 373 15.04 -9.30 3.73
CA GLU A 373 13.82 -9.57 2.95
C GLU A 373 13.29 -8.24 2.36
N ILE A 374 12.64 -8.29 1.20
CA ILE A 374 11.93 -7.16 0.54
C ILE A 374 10.65 -7.68 -0.14
N PHE A 375 9.84 -6.82 -0.78
CA PHE A 375 8.70 -7.29 -1.60
C PHE A 375 9.15 -8.18 -2.78
N ASP A 376 8.30 -9.10 -3.26
CA ASP A 376 8.66 -9.93 -4.42
C ASP A 376 8.60 -9.12 -5.73
N ILE A 377 9.77 -8.67 -6.19
CA ILE A 377 9.99 -7.97 -7.47
C ILE A 377 9.57 -8.78 -8.71
N ARG A 378 9.19 -10.05 -8.57
CA ARG A 378 8.73 -10.94 -9.65
C ARG A 378 7.23 -11.18 -9.64
N HIS A 379 6.49 -10.71 -8.63
CA HIS A 379 5.04 -10.84 -8.58
C HIS A 379 4.42 -10.17 -9.83
N PRO A 380 3.48 -10.79 -10.57
CA PRO A 380 3.00 -10.28 -11.86
C PRO A 380 2.52 -8.83 -11.84
N ASP A 381 1.88 -8.39 -10.75
CA ASP A 381 1.36 -7.04 -10.61
C ASP A 381 2.41 -6.04 -10.10
N LEU A 382 3.52 -6.50 -9.50
CA LEU A 382 4.58 -5.62 -8.97
C LEU A 382 5.72 -5.44 -9.97
N ALA A 383 6.07 -6.50 -10.71
CA ALA A 383 7.18 -6.51 -11.66
C ALA A 383 7.17 -5.36 -12.70
N PRO A 384 6.02 -4.90 -13.26
CA PRO A 384 5.98 -3.75 -14.17
C PRO A 384 6.40 -2.43 -13.52
N ASN A 385 6.15 -2.28 -12.21
CA ASN A 385 6.32 -1.05 -11.45
C ASN A 385 7.55 -1.08 -10.52
N VAL A 386 8.45 -2.07 -10.65
CA VAL A 386 9.75 -2.06 -9.97
C VAL A 386 10.59 -0.90 -10.49
N ASP A 387 11.08 -0.05 -9.58
CA ASP A 387 11.91 1.11 -9.92
C ASP A 387 13.25 0.66 -10.51
N GLN A 388 13.43 0.89 -11.82
CA GLN A 388 14.58 0.35 -12.57
C GLN A 388 15.91 0.98 -12.13
N SER A 389 15.91 2.25 -11.71
CA SER A 389 17.09 2.95 -11.20
C SER A 389 17.55 2.37 -9.85
N TRP A 390 16.61 2.06 -8.96
CA TRP A 390 16.87 1.31 -7.73
C TRP A 390 17.35 -0.11 -8.03
N LEU A 391 16.68 -0.84 -8.93
CA LEU A 391 17.01 -2.24 -9.26
C LEU A 391 18.44 -2.36 -9.80
N GLN A 392 18.83 -1.47 -10.71
CA GLN A 392 20.21 -1.39 -11.23
C GLN A 392 21.22 -1.07 -10.12
N ALA A 393 20.87 -0.23 -9.14
CA ALA A 393 21.72 0.11 -8.00
C ALA A 393 21.89 -1.03 -6.98
N GLN A 394 21.03 -2.07 -6.98
CA GLN A 394 21.22 -3.28 -6.16
C GLN A 394 22.15 -4.32 -6.83
N GLY A 395 22.24 -4.33 -8.17
CA GLY A 395 23.09 -5.27 -8.91
C GLY A 395 22.80 -6.75 -8.58
N GLN A 396 23.69 -7.39 -7.80
CA GLN A 396 23.53 -8.78 -7.34
C GLN A 396 23.24 -8.91 -5.83
N THR A 397 23.05 -7.81 -5.10
CA THR A 397 22.86 -7.84 -3.62
C THR A 397 21.40 -7.87 -3.17
N LEU A 398 20.48 -8.28 -4.05
CA LEU A 398 19.07 -8.47 -3.72
C LEU A 398 18.88 -9.65 -2.74
N PRO A 399 17.96 -9.54 -1.77
CA PRO A 399 17.48 -10.68 -1.01
C PRO A 399 17.03 -11.87 -1.86
N ALA A 400 17.35 -13.08 -1.41
CA ALA A 400 16.86 -14.33 -2.01
C ALA A 400 15.44 -14.72 -1.52
N LEU A 401 14.93 -14.02 -0.50
CA LEU A 401 13.61 -14.24 0.10
C LEU A 401 12.77 -12.96 -0.03
N ALA A 402 11.48 -13.14 -0.30
CA ALA A 402 10.50 -12.07 -0.22
C ALA A 402 9.84 -12.04 1.16
N SER A 403 9.53 -10.84 1.65
CA SER A 403 8.62 -10.62 2.78
C SER A 403 7.19 -10.54 2.23
N ASP A 404 6.33 -11.41 2.76
CA ASP A 404 4.90 -11.44 2.46
C ASP A 404 4.22 -10.10 2.78
N HIS A 405 4.47 -9.57 3.99
CA HIS A 405 3.97 -8.26 4.43
C HIS A 405 4.47 -7.12 3.53
N ALA A 406 5.75 -7.10 3.15
CA ALA A 406 6.26 -6.07 2.23
C ALA A 406 5.60 -6.19 0.84
N THR A 407 5.33 -7.41 0.37
CA THR A 407 4.61 -7.69 -0.88
C THR A 407 3.16 -7.19 -0.80
N MET A 408 2.45 -7.45 0.30
CA MET A 408 1.11 -6.92 0.54
C MET A 408 1.05 -5.40 0.56
N VAL A 409 1.98 -4.75 1.27
CA VAL A 409 2.08 -3.28 1.35
C VAL A 409 2.43 -2.69 -0.02
N ALA A 410 3.26 -3.35 -0.83
CA ALA A 410 3.62 -2.94 -2.17
C ALA A 410 2.41 -2.93 -3.13
N GLY A 411 1.60 -4.00 -3.15
CA GLY A 411 0.46 -4.11 -4.05
C GLY A 411 -0.60 -3.02 -3.83
N VAL A 412 -0.87 -2.65 -2.58
CA VAL A 412 -1.79 -1.55 -2.25
C VAL A 412 -1.35 -0.22 -2.86
N MET A 413 -0.03 0.03 -2.92
CA MET A 413 0.51 1.24 -3.54
C MET A 413 0.53 1.15 -5.07
N VAL A 414 1.14 0.09 -5.62
CA VAL A 414 1.63 0.06 -7.01
C VAL A 414 1.29 -1.21 -7.80
N ALA A 415 0.35 -2.06 -7.37
CA ALA A 415 -0.09 -3.18 -8.21
C ALA A 415 -0.58 -2.65 -9.58
N ALA A 416 0.01 -3.16 -10.66
CA ALA A 416 -0.19 -2.65 -12.01
C ALA A 416 -1.58 -3.02 -12.55
N LYS A 417 -2.25 -2.07 -13.20
CA LYS A 417 -3.49 -2.29 -13.95
C LYS A 417 -3.18 -3.13 -15.20
N ASN A 418 -3.30 -4.46 -15.09
CA ASN A 418 -2.78 -5.45 -16.03
C ASN A 418 -3.79 -6.58 -16.39
N ALA A 419 -5.01 -6.54 -15.83
CA ALA A 419 -6.07 -7.56 -15.90
C ALA A 419 -5.77 -8.89 -15.16
N LEU A 420 -4.87 -8.85 -14.17
CA LEU A 420 -4.62 -9.89 -13.18
C LEU A 420 -4.93 -9.32 -11.79
N GLY A 421 -4.95 -10.18 -10.76
CA GLY A 421 -4.93 -9.75 -9.36
C GLY A 421 -5.88 -8.59 -9.02
N GLY A 422 -5.32 -7.53 -8.45
CA GLY A 422 -6.01 -6.29 -8.13
C GLY A 422 -5.12 -5.06 -8.36
N VAL A 423 -5.70 -3.87 -8.31
CA VAL A 423 -5.04 -2.62 -8.75
C VAL A 423 -4.56 -1.76 -7.57
N GLY A 424 -3.35 -1.20 -7.67
CA GLY A 424 -2.78 -0.28 -6.69
C GLY A 424 -3.33 1.14 -6.82
N ILE A 425 -3.34 1.92 -5.74
CA ILE A 425 -3.84 3.32 -5.76
C ILE A 425 -3.08 4.17 -6.78
N ALA A 426 -1.77 3.93 -6.92
CA ALA A 426 -0.85 4.59 -7.83
C ALA A 426 -0.24 3.57 -8.81
N HIS A 427 -1.08 2.92 -9.61
CA HIS A 427 -0.72 1.80 -10.49
C HIS A 427 0.25 2.10 -11.65
N GLU A 428 0.80 3.32 -11.77
CA GLU A 428 1.95 3.68 -12.63
C GLU A 428 3.11 4.36 -11.87
N ALA A 429 3.06 4.46 -10.54
CA ALA A 429 4.21 4.89 -9.73
C ALA A 429 5.23 3.75 -9.62
N THR A 430 6.53 4.08 -9.49
CA THR A 430 7.58 3.06 -9.33
C THR A 430 7.92 2.81 -7.86
N LEU A 431 8.33 1.58 -7.53
CA LEU A 431 8.66 1.17 -6.16
C LEU A 431 10.08 0.61 -6.04
N GLY A 432 10.83 1.09 -5.03
CA GLY A 432 12.08 0.49 -4.59
C GLY A 432 12.03 0.08 -3.11
N GLY A 433 12.52 -1.13 -2.80
CA GLY A 433 12.45 -1.71 -1.45
C GLY A 433 13.77 -1.61 -0.68
N HIS A 434 13.68 -1.37 0.63
CA HIS A 434 14.85 -1.31 1.52
C HIS A 434 14.55 -2.05 2.83
N TYR A 435 15.34 -3.10 3.10
CA TYR A 435 15.31 -3.83 4.35
C TYR A 435 15.88 -2.99 5.51
N LEU A 436 15.23 -3.05 6.67
CA LEU A 436 15.68 -2.50 7.95
C LEU A 436 15.94 -3.63 8.95
N SER A 437 16.91 -3.48 9.86
CA SER A 437 17.18 -4.56 10.82
C SER A 437 16.21 -4.54 12.00
N ASN A 438 15.52 -5.65 12.24
CA ASN A 438 14.50 -5.83 13.29
C ASN A 438 14.97 -5.50 14.72
N ASN A 439 16.29 -5.50 14.97
CA ASN A 439 16.89 -5.17 16.25
C ASN A 439 17.18 -3.67 16.44
N GLY A 440 16.95 -2.84 15.41
CA GLY A 440 17.21 -1.39 15.42
C GLY A 440 18.69 -1.00 15.50
N ALA A 441 19.63 -1.94 15.34
CA ALA A 441 21.08 -1.69 15.39
C ALA A 441 21.67 -1.29 14.03
N ASP A 442 21.01 -1.64 12.93
CA ASP A 442 21.29 -1.09 11.60
C ASP A 442 20.02 -0.44 11.03
N LEU A 443 20.11 0.87 10.86
CA LEU A 443 19.10 1.76 10.30
C LEU A 443 19.65 2.58 9.13
N THR A 444 20.82 2.18 8.58
CA THR A 444 21.51 2.91 7.49
C THR A 444 20.66 3.03 6.23
N GLY A 445 19.72 2.09 6.01
CA GLY A 445 18.74 2.15 4.93
C GLY A 445 17.87 3.41 4.94
N LEU A 446 17.59 4.03 6.11
CA LEU A 446 16.74 5.22 6.20
C LEU A 446 17.35 6.45 5.52
N GLY A 447 18.67 6.54 5.40
CA GLY A 447 19.32 7.62 4.64
C GLY A 447 18.92 7.63 3.15
N LYS A 448 18.40 6.50 2.63
CA LYS A 448 17.95 6.40 1.24
C LYS A 448 16.56 7.01 0.98
N MET A 449 15.83 7.49 2.00
CA MET A 449 14.53 8.16 1.82
C MET A 449 14.62 9.32 0.82
N LEU A 450 15.70 10.10 0.87
CA LEU A 450 16.01 11.22 -0.05
C LEU A 450 15.98 10.85 -1.53
N GLY A 451 16.25 9.59 -1.87
CA GLY A 451 16.25 9.08 -3.23
C GLY A 451 14.85 8.89 -3.83
N TYR A 452 13.79 9.27 -3.12
CA TYR A 452 12.38 9.03 -3.46
C TYR A 452 11.52 10.27 -3.23
N ASP A 453 10.40 10.31 -3.94
CA ASP A 453 9.36 11.31 -3.72
C ASP A 453 8.59 11.06 -2.42
N ILE A 454 8.35 9.78 -2.12
CA ILE A 454 7.54 9.31 -1.00
C ILE A 454 8.30 8.19 -0.29
N ALA A 455 8.33 8.21 1.05
CA ALA A 455 8.86 7.14 1.88
C ALA A 455 7.73 6.48 2.70
N ASN A 456 7.50 5.19 2.51
CA ASN A 456 6.48 4.42 3.24
C ASN A 456 7.11 3.58 4.36
N HIS A 457 6.52 3.68 5.56
CA HIS A 457 6.91 2.91 6.76
C HIS A 457 5.67 2.28 7.40
N SER A 458 5.39 1.02 7.05
CA SER A 458 4.22 0.27 7.50
C SER A 458 4.46 -0.50 8.81
N TRP A 459 5.43 -0.04 9.61
CA TRP A 459 5.90 -0.61 10.88
C TRP A 459 5.94 0.44 12.02
N GLY A 460 6.41 0.01 13.19
CA GLY A 460 6.64 0.83 14.38
C GLY A 460 7.33 0.03 15.50
N LEU A 461 7.62 0.66 16.64
CA LEU A 461 8.33 0.00 17.75
C LEU A 461 7.46 -1.04 18.48
N ARG A 462 8.07 -2.16 18.91
CA ARG A 462 7.39 -3.22 19.68
C ARG A 462 6.84 -2.72 21.01
N ASN A 463 7.56 -1.82 21.67
CA ASN A 463 7.22 -1.27 23.00
C ASN A 463 6.95 0.24 22.89
N ASP A 464 5.78 0.68 23.33
CA ASP A 464 5.40 2.10 23.35
C ASP A 464 6.23 2.84 24.41
N PHE A 465 6.61 4.09 24.12
CA PHE A 465 7.41 4.98 24.97
C PHE A 465 8.80 4.44 25.40
N ALA A 466 9.27 3.34 24.79
CA ALA A 466 10.57 2.72 25.08
C ALA A 466 11.79 3.54 24.61
N VAL A 467 11.55 4.65 23.90
CA VAL A 467 12.58 5.50 23.29
C VAL A 467 12.27 6.95 23.66
N SER A 468 13.14 7.55 24.48
CA SER A 468 13.01 8.91 25.03
C SER A 468 13.90 9.93 24.31
N ASN A 469 13.62 11.22 24.54
CA ASN A 469 14.36 12.33 23.94
C ASN A 469 15.76 12.56 24.58
N LEU A 470 16.54 13.46 23.98
CA LEU A 470 17.98 13.64 24.19
C LEU A 470 18.40 13.75 25.67
N GLN A 471 19.12 12.75 26.18
CA GLN A 471 19.89 12.87 27.42
C GLN A 471 21.37 13.15 27.12
N GLY A 472 21.90 14.21 27.73
CA GLY A 472 23.36 14.45 27.84
C GLY A 472 24.10 14.81 26.55
N GLY A 473 23.42 15.19 25.46
CA GLY A 473 24.05 15.58 24.20
C GLY A 473 24.66 14.42 23.39
N LEU A 474 24.29 13.17 23.71
CA LEU A 474 24.74 11.98 22.98
C LEU A 474 23.74 11.60 21.89
N VAL A 475 24.23 11.35 20.66
CA VAL A 475 23.40 10.83 19.57
C VAL A 475 23.14 9.34 19.78
N ASN A 476 21.91 9.03 20.19
CA ASN A 476 21.37 7.67 20.29
C ASN A 476 20.48 7.34 19.07
N ASN A 477 19.95 6.12 19.01
CA ASN A 477 19.10 5.67 17.91
C ASN A 477 17.85 6.56 17.76
N ALA A 478 17.28 7.08 18.85
CA ALA A 478 16.12 8.00 18.82
C ALA A 478 16.43 9.26 18.01
N SER A 479 17.52 9.93 18.36
CA SER A 479 17.97 11.13 17.65
C SER A 479 18.35 10.81 16.21
N ALA A 480 19.03 9.69 15.94
CA ALA A 480 19.37 9.32 14.57
C ALA A 480 18.13 9.05 13.70
N LEU A 481 17.10 8.38 14.24
CA LEU A 481 15.81 8.17 13.58
C LEU A 481 15.15 9.50 13.21
N MET A 482 15.01 10.40 14.19
CA MET A 482 14.43 11.74 13.98
C MET A 482 15.23 12.56 12.96
N THR A 483 16.57 12.54 13.03
CA THR A 483 17.41 13.30 12.09
C THR A 483 17.35 12.76 10.66
N ASN A 484 17.11 11.45 10.43
CA ASN A 484 16.86 10.95 9.07
C ASN A 484 15.52 11.45 8.52
N ALA A 485 14.45 11.43 9.33
CA ALA A 485 13.14 11.93 8.92
C ALA A 485 13.18 13.43 8.63
N GLN A 486 13.82 14.22 9.51
CA GLN A 486 14.10 15.63 9.27
C GLN A 486 14.89 15.82 7.97
N TYR A 487 16.06 15.20 7.84
CA TYR A 487 16.95 15.44 6.70
C TYR A 487 16.29 15.10 5.35
N ALA A 488 15.43 14.08 5.32
CA ALA A 488 14.62 13.71 4.16
C ALA A 488 13.51 14.72 3.82
N ALA A 489 12.81 15.27 4.81
CA ALA A 489 11.83 16.34 4.61
C ALA A 489 12.47 17.71 4.29
N ASP A 490 13.67 17.97 4.82
CA ASP A 490 14.43 19.21 4.60
C ASP A 490 15.12 19.25 3.21
N ASN A 491 15.47 18.10 2.61
CA ASN A 491 16.34 18.06 1.41
C ASN A 491 15.84 17.17 0.26
N GLY A 492 14.87 16.28 0.49
CA GLY A 492 14.31 15.41 -0.54
C GLY A 492 13.59 16.20 -1.64
N ARG A 493 13.29 15.54 -2.78
CA ARG A 493 12.57 16.14 -3.93
C ARG A 493 13.10 17.50 -4.41
N GLY A 494 14.39 17.76 -4.22
CA GLY A 494 15.01 19.03 -4.62
C GLY A 494 14.86 20.18 -3.61
N GLY A 495 14.56 19.89 -2.33
CA GLY A 495 14.24 20.91 -1.30
C GLY A 495 12.75 21.03 -1.01
N LEU A 496 11.89 20.43 -1.85
CA LEU A 496 10.45 20.29 -1.58
C LEU A 496 10.15 19.29 -0.45
N GLY A 497 11.10 18.42 -0.12
CA GLY A 497 10.99 17.37 0.89
C GLY A 497 10.41 16.06 0.33
N THR A 498 11.04 14.95 0.71
CA THR A 498 10.45 13.61 0.55
C THR A 498 9.26 13.50 1.48
N VAL A 499 8.11 13.06 0.99
CA VAL A 499 6.91 12.93 1.81
C VAL A 499 6.95 11.61 2.57
N ILE A 500 7.09 11.67 3.90
CA ILE A 500 7.22 10.48 4.75
C ILE A 500 5.84 10.08 5.28
N VAL A 501 5.47 8.81 5.13
CA VAL A 501 4.17 8.26 5.56
C VAL A 501 4.41 7.07 6.49
N THR A 502 3.81 7.10 7.69
CA THR A 502 4.03 6.10 8.74
C THR A 502 2.72 5.55 9.28
N SER A 503 2.75 4.29 9.73
CA SER A 503 1.56 3.66 10.33
C SER A 503 1.27 4.13 11.76
N GLY A 504 -0.01 4.26 12.13
CA GLY A 504 -0.46 4.65 13.48
C GLY A 504 -0.35 3.56 14.57
N GLY A 505 -0.15 2.30 14.20
CA GLY A 505 0.02 1.17 15.10
C GLY A 505 -1.28 0.43 15.46
N ASN A 506 -1.15 -0.86 15.82
CA ASN A 506 -2.25 -1.83 15.91
C ASN A 506 -2.63 -2.27 17.34
N LYS A 507 -2.29 -1.48 18.37
CA LYS A 507 -2.27 -1.91 19.79
C LYS A 507 -3.46 -1.41 20.64
N ARG A 508 -4.55 -0.93 20.01
CA ARG A 508 -5.72 -0.37 20.73
C ARG A 508 -6.25 -1.27 21.86
N ALA A 509 -6.41 -2.56 21.59
CA ALA A 509 -6.94 -3.54 22.55
C ALA A 509 -6.03 -3.77 23.77
N THR A 510 -4.77 -3.32 23.73
CA THR A 510 -3.79 -3.40 24.83
C THR A 510 -3.35 -2.02 25.29
N GLY A 511 -4.15 -0.97 25.07
CA GLY A 511 -3.87 0.38 25.55
C GLY A 511 -2.69 1.10 24.88
N GLY A 512 -2.26 0.64 23.69
CA GLY A 512 -1.22 1.32 22.93
C GLY A 512 -1.74 2.58 22.23
N SER A 513 -0.82 3.50 21.90
CA SER A 513 -1.16 4.82 21.33
C SER A 513 -0.29 5.16 20.12
N ALA A 514 -0.86 5.88 19.14
CA ALA A 514 -0.11 6.46 18.04
C ALA A 514 1.04 7.38 18.52
N GLN A 515 0.87 8.00 19.69
CA GLN A 515 1.88 8.82 20.36
C GLN A 515 3.11 8.02 20.82
N GLY A 516 3.03 6.68 20.89
CA GLY A 516 4.00 5.82 21.59
C GLY A 516 5.36 5.61 20.90
N SER A 517 5.60 6.16 19.71
CA SER A 517 6.83 5.93 18.94
C SER A 517 7.32 7.23 18.30
N LEU A 518 8.48 7.76 18.74
CA LEU A 518 9.11 8.96 18.17
C LEU A 518 9.53 8.81 16.68
N ILE A 519 9.43 7.60 16.12
CA ILE A 519 9.63 7.34 14.69
C ILE A 519 8.38 7.74 13.90
N ASN A 520 7.20 7.40 14.41
CA ASN A 520 5.90 7.60 13.75
C ASN A 520 5.29 8.95 14.15
N ASN A 521 5.51 9.35 15.40
CA ASN A 521 5.01 10.56 16.05
C ASN A 521 6.00 11.72 15.87
N ASN A 522 6.06 12.31 14.67
CA ASN A 522 6.95 13.44 14.37
C ASN A 522 6.37 14.35 13.26
N ARG A 523 6.71 15.64 13.27
CA ARG A 523 6.15 16.66 12.33
C ARG A 523 6.56 16.51 10.86
N PHE A 524 7.57 15.70 10.56
CA PHE A 524 8.03 15.42 9.19
C PHE A 524 7.28 14.23 8.55
N SER A 525 6.46 13.53 9.33
CA SER A 525 5.81 12.28 8.92
C SER A 525 4.29 12.37 9.04
N ILE A 526 3.61 11.95 7.98
CA ILE A 526 2.17 11.75 7.97
C ILE A 526 1.88 10.44 8.73
N GLN A 527 1.40 10.53 9.97
CA GLN A 527 0.99 9.36 10.74
C GLN A 527 -0.47 8.99 10.41
N VAL A 528 -0.67 7.75 9.95
CA VAL A 528 -1.94 7.29 9.36
C VAL A 528 -2.65 6.27 10.26
N GLY A 529 -3.86 6.61 10.72
CA GLY A 529 -4.77 5.70 11.41
C GLY A 529 -5.50 4.75 10.46
N ALA A 530 -6.19 3.74 11.00
CA ALA A 530 -6.90 2.74 10.20
C ALA A 530 -8.41 2.70 10.48
N ILE A 531 -9.18 2.70 9.39
CA ILE A 531 -10.63 2.51 9.38
C ILE A 531 -10.93 1.02 9.18
N ASN A 532 -11.87 0.49 9.96
CA ASN A 532 -12.34 -0.88 9.81
C ASN A 532 -13.38 -0.97 8.69
N ALA A 533 -13.34 -2.05 7.91
CA ALA A 533 -14.44 -2.46 7.06
C ALA A 533 -15.67 -2.76 7.92
N GLN A 534 -16.84 -2.33 7.44
CA GLN A 534 -18.12 -2.60 8.09
C GLN A 534 -18.46 -4.09 7.95
N GLY A 535 -18.93 -4.71 9.03
CA GLY A 535 -19.34 -6.11 9.01
C GLY A 535 -20.78 -6.27 8.50
N ASP A 536 -21.01 -7.32 7.72
CA ASP A 536 -22.33 -7.82 7.34
C ASP A 536 -22.30 -9.36 7.26
N LEU A 537 -22.86 -10.01 8.28
CA LEU A 537 -22.96 -11.46 8.36
C LEU A 537 -23.79 -12.06 7.21
N SER A 538 -24.70 -11.29 6.60
CA SER A 538 -25.46 -11.75 5.44
C SER A 538 -24.61 -11.92 4.18
N THR A 539 -23.42 -11.30 4.09
CA THR A 539 -22.43 -11.50 3.01
C THR A 539 -21.13 -12.16 3.48
N LEU A 540 -21.16 -12.87 4.63
CA LEU A 540 -20.01 -13.50 5.30
C LEU A 540 -18.91 -12.54 5.80
N GLU A 541 -19.17 -11.24 5.85
CA GLU A 541 -18.18 -10.25 6.26
C GLU A 541 -18.23 -10.02 7.77
N SER A 542 -17.48 -10.81 8.55
CA SER A 542 -17.44 -10.66 10.00
C SER A 542 -16.79 -9.32 10.41
N GLY A 543 -17.50 -8.55 11.25
CA GLY A 543 -17.09 -7.22 11.67
C GLY A 543 -15.81 -7.24 12.51
N SER A 544 -14.79 -6.52 12.06
CA SER A 544 -13.52 -6.46 12.78
C SER A 544 -13.61 -5.59 14.03
N ALA A 545 -13.09 -6.07 15.17
CA ALA A 545 -12.85 -5.22 16.34
C ALA A 545 -11.84 -4.08 16.00
N PRO A 546 -12.06 -2.84 16.46
CA PRO A 546 -11.14 -1.71 16.27
C PRO A 546 -9.74 -1.98 16.82
N PHE A 547 -8.73 -1.66 16.01
CA PHE A 547 -7.33 -1.98 16.32
C PHE A 547 -6.38 -0.77 16.16
N SER A 548 -6.79 0.25 15.39
CA SER A 548 -6.06 1.52 15.24
C SER A 548 -5.80 2.17 16.60
N SER A 549 -4.53 2.41 16.89
CA SER A 549 -4.08 2.98 18.18
C SER A 549 -4.38 4.48 18.19
N PRO A 550 -5.16 4.99 19.15
CA PRO A 550 -5.53 6.40 19.16
C PRO A 550 -4.37 7.30 19.60
N GLY A 551 -4.40 8.56 19.19
CA GLY A 551 -3.46 9.58 19.66
C GLY A 551 -3.58 10.88 18.88
N ALA A 552 -3.35 12.01 19.55
CA ALA A 552 -3.52 13.34 18.94
C ALA A 552 -2.49 13.70 17.84
N SER A 553 -1.63 12.75 17.47
CA SER A 553 -0.55 12.84 16.46
C SER A 553 -0.95 12.30 15.08
N LEU A 554 -2.10 11.62 14.97
CA LEU A 554 -2.64 11.17 13.68
C LEU A 554 -3.01 12.40 12.84
N LEU A 555 -2.55 12.44 11.58
CA LEU A 555 -2.98 13.48 10.64
C LEU A 555 -4.33 13.10 10.02
N LEU A 556 -4.44 11.87 9.53
CA LEU A 556 -5.64 11.31 8.92
C LEU A 556 -5.63 9.78 9.01
N SER A 557 -6.62 9.14 8.38
CA SER A 557 -6.76 7.69 8.29
C SER A 557 -7.14 7.22 6.89
N ALA A 558 -7.02 5.92 6.66
CA ALA A 558 -7.53 5.24 5.48
C ALA A 558 -8.04 3.83 5.85
N PRO A 559 -8.76 3.14 4.96
CA PRO A 559 -9.14 1.73 5.14
C PRO A 559 -7.96 0.82 5.53
N GLY A 560 -8.17 -0.07 6.49
CA GLY A 560 -7.09 -0.90 7.06
C GLY A 560 -7.50 -2.31 7.50
N SER A 561 -8.68 -2.82 7.10
CA SER A 561 -9.05 -4.23 7.28
C SER A 561 -9.88 -4.72 6.10
N ASN A 562 -9.80 -6.01 5.75
CA ASN A 562 -10.35 -6.54 4.48
C ASN A 562 -9.80 -5.78 3.27
N VAL A 563 -8.52 -5.36 3.35
CA VAL A 563 -7.79 -4.75 2.24
C VAL A 563 -7.24 -5.90 1.41
N TRP A 564 -7.66 -6.02 0.15
CA TRP A 564 -7.14 -7.01 -0.80
C TRP A 564 -5.87 -6.50 -1.48
N SER A 565 -4.85 -7.35 -1.61
CA SER A 565 -3.59 -7.04 -2.29
C SER A 565 -2.86 -8.31 -2.75
N THR A 566 -1.76 -8.12 -3.47
CA THR A 566 -0.72 -9.12 -3.79
C THR A 566 -0.16 -9.76 -2.51
N SER A 567 0.25 -11.02 -2.57
CA SER A 567 0.67 -11.83 -1.42
C SER A 567 1.78 -12.81 -1.86
N TYR A 568 2.46 -13.48 -0.92
CA TYR A 568 3.59 -14.37 -1.22
C TYR A 568 3.27 -15.85 -0.94
N LYS A 569 3.05 -16.61 -2.02
CA LYS A 569 2.80 -18.06 -1.96
C LYS A 569 4.10 -18.88 -1.91
N LEU A 570 4.18 -19.80 -0.96
CA LEU A 570 5.26 -20.77 -0.81
C LEU A 570 4.77 -22.18 -1.20
N GLU A 571 5.35 -22.74 -2.25
CA GLU A 571 5.11 -24.14 -2.66
C GLU A 571 6.23 -25.06 -2.17
N THR A 572 5.88 -26.20 -1.59
CA THR A 572 6.85 -27.20 -1.11
C THR A 572 7.16 -28.28 -2.17
N GLU A 573 8.29 -28.98 -2.04
CA GLU A 573 8.64 -30.15 -2.88
C GLU A 573 7.58 -31.28 -2.87
N ARG A 574 6.61 -31.24 -1.94
CA ARG A 574 5.50 -32.20 -1.85
C ARG A 574 4.19 -31.67 -2.44
N GLY A 575 4.21 -30.53 -3.12
CA GLY A 575 3.02 -29.91 -3.70
C GLY A 575 2.06 -29.28 -2.68
N SER A 576 2.38 -29.29 -1.37
CA SER A 576 1.64 -28.51 -0.38
C SER A 576 2.00 -27.04 -0.52
N THR A 577 1.00 -26.17 -0.59
CA THR A 577 1.15 -24.70 -0.66
C THR A 577 0.92 -24.05 0.71
N PHE A 578 1.54 -22.89 0.93
CA PHE A 578 1.36 -22.02 2.11
C PHE A 578 1.24 -20.56 1.66
N GLY A 579 0.24 -19.85 2.14
CA GLY A 579 -0.14 -18.56 1.58
C GLY A 579 -0.83 -18.69 0.22
N ASP A 580 -1.06 -17.55 -0.43
CA ASP A 580 -1.66 -17.43 -1.76
C ASP A 580 -1.01 -16.24 -2.50
N ASP A 581 -1.25 -16.10 -3.80
CA ASP A 581 -0.73 -14.98 -4.60
C ASP A 581 -1.49 -13.67 -4.29
N TYR A 582 -2.69 -13.76 -3.71
CA TYR A 582 -3.52 -12.63 -3.27
C TYR A 582 -4.21 -12.91 -1.94
N SER A 583 -4.35 -11.90 -1.09
CA SER A 583 -4.97 -12.08 0.23
C SER A 583 -5.68 -10.84 0.76
N ALA A 584 -6.54 -11.04 1.77
CA ALA A 584 -7.17 -9.99 2.55
C ALA A 584 -6.49 -9.83 3.91
N MET A 585 -6.15 -8.60 4.27
CA MET A 585 -5.32 -8.30 5.45
C MET A 585 -5.88 -7.20 6.35
N LYS A 586 -5.23 -6.99 7.50
CA LYS A 586 -5.65 -6.08 8.58
C LYS A 586 -4.45 -5.43 9.29
N GLY A 587 -4.47 -4.11 9.44
CA GLY A 587 -3.45 -3.31 10.12
C GLY A 587 -3.31 -1.89 9.57
N THR A 588 -2.79 -0.95 10.38
CA THR A 588 -2.41 0.41 9.94
C THR A 588 -1.31 0.38 8.88
N SER A 589 -0.57 -0.72 8.81
CA SER A 589 0.32 -1.10 7.71
C SER A 589 -0.34 -1.10 6.33
N PHE A 590 -1.67 -1.13 6.24
CA PHE A 590 -2.40 -1.12 4.97
C PHE A 590 -3.16 0.20 4.72
N ALA A 591 -3.32 1.02 5.75
CA ALA A 591 -3.81 2.40 5.62
C ALA A 591 -2.70 3.36 5.15
N ALA A 592 -1.48 3.22 5.69
CA ALA A 592 -0.31 3.99 5.27
C ALA A 592 -0.01 3.89 3.75
N PRO A 593 0.05 2.70 3.10
CA PRO A 593 0.25 2.61 1.66
C PRO A 593 -0.90 3.20 0.82
N ILE A 594 -2.16 3.16 1.29
CA ILE A 594 -3.26 3.85 0.60
C ILE A 594 -2.97 5.36 0.53
N VAL A 595 -2.62 5.97 1.66
CA VAL A 595 -2.24 7.40 1.72
C VAL A 595 -1.00 7.68 0.88
N SER A 596 0.03 6.83 0.90
CA SER A 596 1.20 6.95 0.02
C SER A 596 0.83 6.94 -1.47
N GLY A 597 -0.12 6.10 -1.88
CA GLY A 597 -0.63 6.09 -3.24
C GLY A 597 -1.41 7.35 -3.60
N VAL A 598 -2.27 7.87 -2.70
CA VAL A 598 -2.97 9.15 -2.92
C VAL A 598 -1.98 10.31 -3.07
N ILE A 599 -0.91 10.33 -2.26
CA ILE A 599 0.16 11.33 -2.40
C ILE A 599 0.86 11.21 -3.76
N ALA A 600 1.05 10.00 -4.31
CA ALA A 600 1.61 9.86 -5.66
C ALA A 600 0.67 10.43 -6.75
N LEU A 601 -0.65 10.35 -6.57
CA LEU A 601 -1.60 11.03 -7.44
C LEU A 601 -1.49 12.56 -7.30
N MET A 602 -1.37 13.08 -6.07
CA MET A 602 -1.17 14.52 -5.80
C MET A 602 0.13 15.05 -6.40
N LEU A 603 1.25 14.34 -6.25
CA LEU A 603 2.56 14.74 -6.76
C LEU A 603 2.69 14.60 -8.28
N GLN A 604 1.94 13.70 -8.92
CA GLN A 604 1.81 13.69 -10.38
C GLN A 604 1.00 14.91 -10.87
N ALA A 605 -0.06 15.30 -10.14
CA ALA A 605 -0.90 16.44 -10.48
C ALA A 605 -0.20 17.79 -10.25
N ASN A 606 0.57 17.90 -9.17
CA ASN A 606 1.41 19.06 -8.88
C ASN A 606 2.74 18.63 -8.24
N PRO A 607 3.84 18.51 -9.02
CA PRO A 607 5.14 18.11 -8.51
C PRO A 607 5.86 19.23 -7.74
N ASN A 608 5.31 20.45 -7.71
CA ASN A 608 5.89 21.61 -7.01
C ASN A 608 5.45 21.70 -5.53
N LEU A 609 4.54 20.84 -5.06
CA LEU A 609 4.11 20.82 -3.66
C LEU A 609 5.28 20.49 -2.72
N GLY A 610 5.48 21.30 -1.68
CA GLY A 610 6.33 20.96 -0.56
C GLY A 610 5.68 19.91 0.36
N TYR A 611 6.47 19.27 1.23
CA TYR A 611 5.96 18.21 2.10
C TYR A 611 4.86 18.71 3.07
N ARG A 612 4.90 19.99 3.48
CA ARG A 612 3.86 20.62 4.32
C ARG A 612 2.60 20.93 3.54
N ASP A 613 2.72 21.33 2.27
CA ASP A 613 1.53 21.51 1.40
C ASP A 613 0.77 20.18 1.28
N VAL A 614 1.48 19.06 1.11
CA VAL A 614 0.88 17.73 1.07
C VAL A 614 0.19 17.38 2.39
N GLN A 615 0.81 17.65 3.54
CA GLN A 615 0.18 17.46 4.85
C GLN A 615 -1.09 18.33 5.01
N GLN A 616 -1.02 19.62 4.64
CA GLN A 616 -2.15 20.53 4.74
C GLN A 616 -3.31 20.14 3.82
N ILE A 617 -3.02 19.79 2.55
CA ILE A 617 -4.03 19.32 1.59
C ILE A 617 -4.73 18.07 2.13
N LEU A 618 -3.99 17.11 2.69
CA LEU A 618 -4.56 15.90 3.29
C LEU A 618 -5.43 16.21 4.52
N ALA A 619 -5.06 17.19 5.35
CA ALA A 619 -5.87 17.63 6.49
C ALA A 619 -7.20 18.28 6.03
N VAL A 620 -7.15 19.24 5.09
CA VAL A 620 -8.36 19.97 4.65
C VAL A 620 -9.28 19.15 3.72
N SER A 621 -8.78 18.08 3.10
CA SER A 621 -9.56 17.19 2.21
C SER A 621 -10.15 15.96 2.88
N ALA A 622 -9.73 15.64 4.11
CA ALA A 622 -10.21 14.46 4.82
C ALA A 622 -11.72 14.55 5.12
N ARG A 623 -12.43 13.43 4.90
CA ARG A 623 -13.87 13.29 5.20
C ARG A 623 -14.08 12.64 6.56
N LYS A 624 -15.10 13.07 7.28
CA LYS A 624 -15.45 12.51 8.59
C LYS A 624 -15.79 11.02 8.46
N VAL A 625 -15.29 10.22 9.41
CA VAL A 625 -15.63 8.79 9.51
C VAL A 625 -16.93 8.64 10.30
N GLU A 626 -17.91 7.95 9.71
CA GLU A 626 -19.17 7.60 10.38
C GLU A 626 -19.02 6.37 11.28
N ASP A 627 -18.35 6.58 12.41
CA ASP A 627 -18.31 5.67 13.56
C ASP A 627 -19.01 6.31 14.77
N GLY A 628 -20.07 5.65 15.26
CA GLY A 628 -20.84 6.08 16.42
C GLY A 628 -20.14 5.88 17.77
N ALA A 629 -19.00 5.18 17.82
CA ALA A 629 -18.18 5.05 19.03
C ALA A 629 -17.10 6.15 19.15
N THR A 630 -16.76 6.81 18.04
CA THR A 630 -15.69 7.81 17.97
C THR A 630 -16.16 9.20 18.41
N GLN A 631 -15.29 9.93 19.13
CA GLN A 631 -15.52 11.33 19.50
C GLN A 631 -14.90 12.29 18.50
N TRP A 632 -15.74 13.11 17.87
CA TRP A 632 -15.37 14.17 16.94
C TRP A 632 -15.58 15.56 17.57
N ASN A 633 -14.61 16.46 17.39
CA ASN A 633 -14.74 17.87 17.78
C ASN A 633 -14.28 18.76 16.62
N ASP A 634 -14.99 19.86 16.35
CA ASP A 634 -14.47 20.91 15.47
C ASP A 634 -13.39 21.71 16.24
N ASN A 635 -12.27 22.05 15.59
CA ASN A 635 -11.17 22.81 16.18
C ASN A 635 -11.39 24.34 16.09
N GLY A 636 -10.40 25.13 16.51
CA GLY A 636 -10.49 26.58 16.60
C GLY A 636 -10.23 27.36 15.29
N ALA A 637 -9.93 26.67 14.18
CA ALA A 637 -9.64 27.30 12.89
C ALA A 637 -10.88 28.00 12.28
N ARG A 638 -10.67 28.77 11.22
CA ARG A 638 -11.75 29.55 10.56
C ARG A 638 -11.84 29.34 9.04
N ASN A 639 -10.84 28.72 8.45
CA ASN A 639 -10.62 28.67 7.01
C ASN A 639 -11.10 27.36 6.34
N TRP A 640 -11.83 26.50 7.06
CA TRP A 640 -12.35 25.23 6.52
C TRP A 640 -13.87 25.14 6.64
N ASN A 641 -14.58 25.05 5.52
CA ASN A 641 -16.05 24.98 5.47
C ASN A 641 -16.72 26.01 6.40
N GLY A 642 -16.25 27.27 6.34
CA GLY A 642 -16.74 28.38 7.16
C GLY A 642 -16.44 28.32 8.66
N GLY A 643 -15.46 27.53 9.10
CA GLY A 643 -15.08 27.40 10.51
C GLY A 643 -13.88 26.47 10.74
N GLY A 644 -13.90 25.73 11.85
CA GLY A 644 -12.86 24.79 12.24
C GLY A 644 -12.98 23.43 11.55
N MET A 645 -11.84 22.72 11.42
CA MET A 645 -11.78 21.34 10.93
C MET A 645 -12.24 20.36 12.00
N HIS A 646 -12.87 19.25 11.63
CA HIS A 646 -13.21 18.18 12.59
C HIS A 646 -11.99 17.29 12.86
N ALA A 647 -11.72 17.00 14.12
CA ALA A 647 -10.60 16.17 14.55
C ALA A 647 -11.05 15.09 15.54
N SER A 648 -10.39 13.92 15.46
CA SER A 648 -10.60 12.77 16.31
C SER A 648 -9.27 12.12 16.69
N HIS A 649 -9.15 11.68 17.94
CA HIS A 649 -8.00 10.90 18.40
C HIS A 649 -7.95 9.49 17.77
N ASP A 650 -9.04 9.02 17.20
CA ASP A 650 -9.15 7.71 16.56
C ASP A 650 -8.78 7.74 15.07
N TYR A 651 -9.00 8.89 14.40
CA TYR A 651 -8.88 9.01 12.95
C TYR A 651 -8.09 10.22 12.40
N GLY A 652 -7.60 11.13 13.24
CA GLY A 652 -7.06 12.42 12.81
C GLY A 652 -8.17 13.33 12.26
N PHE A 653 -7.92 13.98 11.13
CA PHE A 653 -8.93 14.74 10.38
C PHE A 653 -9.91 13.86 9.57
N GLY A 654 -9.75 12.53 9.57
CA GLY A 654 -10.72 11.59 8.96
C GLY A 654 -10.16 10.72 7.84
N ASN A 655 -11.06 10.19 7.00
CA ASN A 655 -10.71 9.34 5.86
C ASN A 655 -10.13 10.17 4.72
N VAL A 656 -9.07 9.69 4.08
CA VAL A 656 -8.51 10.29 2.87
C VAL A 656 -9.55 10.35 1.74
N ASP A 657 -9.58 11.45 1.00
CA ASP A 657 -10.32 11.58 -0.26
C ASP A 657 -9.34 11.93 -1.39
N ALA A 658 -9.11 10.96 -2.28
CA ALA A 658 -8.17 11.10 -3.39
C ALA A 658 -8.62 12.17 -4.40
N ARG A 659 -9.92 12.31 -4.66
CA ARG A 659 -10.45 13.35 -5.55
C ARG A 659 -10.20 14.73 -4.95
N ALA A 660 -10.69 14.98 -3.74
CA ALA A 660 -10.57 16.28 -3.08
C ALA A 660 -9.11 16.69 -2.87
N ALA A 661 -8.24 15.75 -2.44
CA ALA A 661 -6.81 16.02 -2.27
C ALA A 661 -6.12 16.37 -3.61
N VAL A 662 -6.43 15.65 -4.70
CA VAL A 662 -5.83 15.93 -6.01
C VAL A 662 -6.36 17.22 -6.63
N ARG A 663 -7.66 17.54 -6.52
CA ARG A 663 -8.21 18.82 -7.00
C ARG A 663 -7.64 20.01 -6.23
N LEU A 664 -7.34 19.85 -4.95
CA LEU A 664 -6.60 20.86 -4.18
C LEU A 664 -5.13 20.96 -4.62
N ALA A 665 -4.45 19.85 -4.92
CA ALA A 665 -3.09 19.87 -5.48
C ALA A 665 -3.04 20.63 -6.83
N GLU A 666 -4.00 20.41 -7.73
CA GLU A 666 -4.12 21.08 -9.03
C GLU A 666 -4.46 22.59 -8.95
N SER A 667 -5.00 23.03 -7.81
CA SER A 667 -5.40 24.43 -7.55
C SER A 667 -4.50 25.14 -6.53
N TRP A 668 -3.51 24.45 -5.97
CA TRP A 668 -2.64 24.98 -4.92
C TRP A 668 -1.81 26.18 -5.44
N MET A 669 -1.71 27.23 -4.62
CA MET A 669 -1.10 28.51 -5.02
C MET A 669 0.15 28.90 -4.22
N THR A 670 0.47 28.16 -3.16
CA THR A 670 1.61 28.41 -2.27
C THR A 670 2.59 27.25 -2.32
N GLN A 671 3.77 27.42 -1.70
CA GLN A 671 4.76 26.36 -1.55
C GLN A 671 5.32 26.39 -0.12
N SER A 672 5.28 25.26 0.57
CA SER A 672 5.54 25.14 2.00
C SER A 672 6.55 24.01 2.27
N THR A 673 7.80 24.39 2.53
CA THR A 673 8.95 23.49 2.70
C THR A 673 9.59 23.67 4.07
N ALA A 674 10.78 23.11 4.30
CA ALA A 674 11.55 23.39 5.51
C ALA A 674 12.09 24.84 5.54
N ASP A 675 12.42 25.43 4.38
CA ASP A 675 13.06 26.75 4.29
C ASP A 675 12.15 27.91 4.73
N ASN A 676 10.83 27.74 4.62
CA ASN A 676 9.82 28.69 5.12
C ASN A 676 8.97 28.11 6.28
N LEU A 677 9.56 27.20 7.06
CA LEU A 677 8.96 26.71 8.31
C LEU A 677 9.28 27.65 9.48
N MET A 678 8.27 28.35 9.97
CA MET A 678 8.38 29.21 11.15
C MET A 678 8.05 28.44 12.42
N PHE A 679 8.64 28.82 13.55
CA PHE A 679 8.29 28.27 14.85
C PHE A 679 8.38 29.29 15.99
N ILE A 680 7.51 29.12 16.99
CA ILE A 680 7.48 29.90 18.23
C ILE A 680 7.49 28.93 19.40
N SER A 681 8.23 29.24 20.47
CA SER A 681 8.37 28.34 21.62
C SER A 681 8.35 29.03 22.98
N ALA A 682 7.89 28.30 23.99
CA ALA A 682 7.88 28.71 25.39
C ALA A 682 8.21 27.53 26.31
N SER A 683 8.63 27.82 27.54
CA SER A 683 8.91 26.81 28.57
C SER A 683 8.42 27.28 29.93
N SER A 684 7.96 26.34 30.75
CA SER A 684 7.54 26.61 32.13
C SER A 684 8.69 27.02 33.05
N GLY A 685 9.93 26.81 32.63
CA GLY A 685 11.05 26.69 33.56
C GLY A 685 10.84 25.54 34.55
N VAL A 686 11.53 25.57 35.69
CA VAL A 686 11.41 24.55 36.73
C VAL A 686 10.11 24.73 37.51
N LEU A 687 9.23 23.75 37.44
CA LEU A 687 7.97 23.68 38.20
C LEU A 687 8.12 22.88 39.50
N GLY A 688 8.64 21.66 39.41
CA GLY A 688 8.77 20.74 40.56
C GLY A 688 7.44 20.39 41.25
N GLN A 689 6.32 20.41 40.51
CA GLN A 689 4.98 20.23 41.07
C GLN A 689 4.64 18.74 41.21
N VAL A 690 4.26 18.32 42.43
CA VAL A 690 3.81 16.96 42.70
C VAL A 690 2.30 16.85 42.46
N VAL A 691 1.89 15.78 41.78
CA VAL A 691 0.50 15.38 41.54
C VAL A 691 0.25 14.07 42.29
N GLY A 692 -0.46 14.16 43.42
CA GLY A 692 -0.86 13.02 44.24
C GLY A 692 -1.97 12.18 43.60
N ALA A 693 -2.31 11.06 44.23
CA ALA A 693 -3.34 10.14 43.73
C ALA A 693 -4.70 10.84 43.63
N GLY A 694 -5.29 10.86 42.43
CA GLY A 694 -6.56 11.54 42.15
C GLY A 694 -6.46 13.06 41.96
N GLU A 695 -5.26 13.64 42.00
CA GLU A 695 -5.06 15.08 41.78
C GLU A 695 -4.82 15.42 40.29
N SER A 696 -4.99 16.70 39.96
CA SER A 696 -4.74 17.25 38.64
C SER A 696 -4.15 18.65 38.76
N ILE A 697 -3.14 18.97 37.94
CA ILE A 697 -2.56 20.30 37.80
C ILE A 697 -2.75 20.80 36.37
N ALA A 698 -2.81 22.13 36.21
CA ALA A 698 -3.01 22.79 34.92
C ALA A 698 -2.09 24.02 34.75
N PRO A 699 -0.74 23.83 34.74
CA PRO A 699 0.19 24.90 34.37
C PRO A 699 -0.09 25.43 32.96
N LYS A 700 0.24 26.72 32.75
CA LYS A 700 0.01 27.48 31.52
C LYS A 700 1.28 28.04 30.92
N LEU A 701 1.26 28.28 29.61
CA LEU A 701 2.21 29.10 28.87
C LEU A 701 1.42 30.10 28.00
N GLU A 702 1.79 31.37 28.10
CA GLU A 702 1.26 32.43 27.24
C GLU A 702 2.10 32.48 25.95
N MET A 703 1.46 32.33 24.79
CA MET A 703 2.11 32.39 23.48
C MET A 703 1.76 33.70 22.75
N PRO A 704 2.73 34.37 22.10
CA PRO A 704 2.47 35.56 21.29
C PRO A 704 1.86 35.21 19.93
N ALA A 705 1.12 36.13 19.32
CA ALA A 705 0.65 36.00 17.93
C ALA A 705 1.82 35.98 16.91
N GLY A 706 1.55 35.49 15.69
CA GLY A 706 2.52 35.47 14.58
C GLY A 706 2.76 34.11 13.91
N LEU A 707 1.82 33.16 13.98
CA LEU A 707 1.94 31.87 13.32
C LEU A 707 0.55 31.26 13.03
N ASN A 708 0.34 30.75 11.82
CA ASN A 708 -0.76 29.84 11.51
C ASN A 708 -0.29 28.42 11.82
N ILE A 709 -0.90 27.76 12.81
CA ILE A 709 -0.41 26.47 13.32
C ILE A 709 -0.58 25.35 12.29
N GLU A 710 0.44 24.52 12.15
CA GLU A 710 0.39 23.20 11.52
C GLU A 710 0.62 22.11 12.58
N HIS A 711 1.76 22.20 13.30
CA HIS A 711 2.18 21.18 14.25
C HIS A 711 2.48 21.75 15.64
N VAL A 712 2.13 20.97 16.66
CA VAL A 712 2.36 21.29 18.07
C VAL A 712 3.30 20.22 18.66
N GLU A 713 4.48 20.57 19.14
CA GLU A 713 5.34 19.65 19.91
C GLU A 713 5.40 20.04 21.38
N ILE A 714 5.32 19.04 22.27
CA ILE A 714 5.30 19.20 23.72
C ILE A 714 6.41 18.36 24.33
N ASP A 715 7.49 18.99 24.79
CA ASP A 715 8.49 18.28 25.61
C ASP A 715 7.98 18.22 27.06
N PHE A 716 7.93 17.02 27.60
CA PHE A 716 7.43 16.72 28.93
C PHE A 716 8.53 16.06 29.75
N ASP A 717 8.85 16.64 30.91
CA ASP A 717 9.87 16.14 31.85
C ASP A 717 9.25 15.92 33.23
N ALA A 718 9.12 14.66 33.63
CA ALA A 718 8.57 14.28 34.92
C ALA A 718 9.33 13.12 35.59
N GLN A 719 9.24 13.04 36.92
CA GLN A 719 9.46 11.79 37.64
C GLN A 719 8.09 11.11 37.80
N VAL A 720 7.87 9.97 37.15
CA VAL A 720 6.61 9.22 37.23
C VAL A 720 6.73 8.07 38.21
N GLY A 721 5.77 7.93 39.13
CA GLY A 721 5.67 6.75 39.99
C GLY A 721 5.22 5.49 39.23
N ARG A 722 4.34 5.65 38.23
CA ARG A 722 3.93 4.62 37.28
C ARG A 722 3.26 5.27 36.05
N LEU A 723 3.75 4.98 34.85
CA LEU A 723 3.28 5.66 33.62
C LEU A 723 1.80 5.35 33.28
N GLY A 724 1.32 4.16 33.58
CA GLY A 724 -0.09 3.77 33.40
C GLY A 724 -1.10 4.43 34.36
N ASP A 725 -0.65 5.30 35.28
CA ASP A 725 -1.52 6.14 36.12
C ASP A 725 -1.72 7.56 35.57
N LEU A 726 -0.97 7.93 34.52
CA LEU A 726 -0.83 9.31 34.06
C LEU A 726 -1.75 9.61 32.87
N VAL A 727 -2.45 10.73 32.94
CA VAL A 727 -3.16 11.34 31.80
C VAL A 727 -2.58 12.73 31.54
N VAL A 728 -2.21 13.01 30.29
CA VAL A 728 -1.64 14.29 29.85
C VAL A 728 -2.46 14.82 28.67
N ARG A 729 -2.94 16.05 28.81
CA ARG A 729 -3.78 16.73 27.82
C ARG A 729 -3.32 18.17 27.63
N LEU A 730 -3.09 18.57 26.38
CA LEU A 730 -2.91 19.98 26.03
C LEU A 730 -4.26 20.58 25.63
N ILE A 731 -4.46 21.85 25.97
CA ILE A 731 -5.63 22.65 25.60
C ILE A 731 -5.14 23.96 24.97
N SER A 732 -5.60 24.26 23.75
CA SER A 732 -5.27 25.52 23.05
C SER A 732 -6.07 26.72 23.61
N PRO A 733 -5.68 27.97 23.29
CA PRO A 733 -6.45 29.17 23.64
C PRO A 733 -7.90 29.13 23.13
N ASN A 734 -8.14 28.47 22.00
CA ASN A 734 -9.46 28.29 21.40
C ASN A 734 -10.26 27.14 22.04
N GLY A 735 -9.65 26.36 22.93
CA GLY A 735 -10.27 25.27 23.68
C GLY A 735 -10.09 23.87 23.08
N THR A 736 -9.39 23.75 21.95
CA THR A 736 -9.10 22.46 21.29
C THR A 736 -8.26 21.58 22.19
N GLN A 737 -8.63 20.30 22.32
CA GLN A 737 -8.02 19.37 23.26
C GLN A 737 -7.24 18.25 22.56
N SER A 738 -5.95 18.17 22.86
CA SER A 738 -5.07 17.10 22.41
C SER A 738 -4.76 16.16 23.57
N LEU A 739 -5.27 14.93 23.51
CA LEU A 739 -4.93 13.85 24.44
C LEU A 739 -3.57 13.26 24.02
N LEU A 740 -2.52 13.68 24.74
CA LEU A 740 -1.13 13.32 24.45
C LEU A 740 -0.77 11.98 25.08
N LEU A 741 -1.32 11.70 26.26
CA LEU A 741 -1.19 10.43 26.96
C LEU A 741 -2.49 10.10 27.69
N ASP A 742 -3.01 8.90 27.49
CA ASP A 742 -4.03 8.29 28.34
C ASP A 742 -3.51 6.95 28.84
N ARG A 743 -2.93 6.95 30.05
CA ARG A 743 -2.58 5.75 30.83
C ARG A 743 -1.86 4.66 30.01
N ALA A 744 -0.67 4.95 29.47
CA ALA A 744 0.08 4.06 28.58
C ALA A 744 -0.10 2.55 28.86
N GLY A 745 -0.58 1.78 27.89
CA GLY A 745 -0.74 0.32 28.00
C GLY A 745 -1.94 -0.16 28.85
N LYS A 746 -2.77 0.74 29.37
CA LYS A 746 -4.01 0.40 30.09
C LYS A 746 -5.06 -0.16 29.12
N VAL A 747 -5.57 -1.36 29.35
CA VAL A 747 -6.65 -1.92 28.51
C VAL A 747 -7.89 -1.01 28.60
N PRO A 748 -8.43 -0.50 27.47
CA PRO A 748 -9.61 0.37 27.49
C PRO A 748 -10.81 -0.30 28.14
N LEU A 749 -11.58 0.43 28.95
CA LEU A 749 -12.70 -0.15 29.73
C LEU A 749 -13.83 -0.74 28.88
N ALA A 750 -13.92 -0.38 27.60
CA ALA A 750 -14.86 -0.96 26.64
C ALA A 750 -14.40 -2.30 26.04
N THR A 751 -13.15 -2.72 26.27
CA THR A 751 -12.58 -3.96 25.72
C THR A 751 -12.94 -5.16 26.60
N PRO A 752 -13.45 -6.28 26.04
CA PRO A 752 -13.72 -7.50 26.81
C PRO A 752 -12.49 -7.99 27.57
N GLY A 753 -12.64 -8.25 28.87
CA GLY A 753 -11.54 -8.64 29.76
C GLY A 753 -10.80 -7.47 30.43
N ALA A 754 -11.18 -6.21 30.16
CA ALA A 754 -10.70 -5.06 30.93
C ALA A 754 -11.01 -5.21 32.43
N SER A 755 -10.10 -4.75 33.28
CA SER A 755 -10.18 -4.90 34.74
C SER A 755 -9.59 -3.67 35.44
N ASP A 756 -10.19 -3.24 36.55
CA ASP A 756 -9.65 -2.14 37.38
C ASP A 756 -8.32 -2.49 38.06
N ALA A 757 -7.98 -3.79 38.13
CA ALA A 757 -6.70 -4.26 38.65
C ALA A 757 -5.54 -4.16 37.63
N ASP A 758 -5.85 -3.99 36.34
CA ASP A 758 -4.84 -3.64 35.34
C ASP A 758 -4.49 -2.15 35.46
N VAL A 759 -3.21 -1.89 35.69
CA VAL A 759 -2.63 -0.56 35.92
C VAL A 759 -1.94 0.03 34.69
N GLY A 760 -1.95 -0.66 33.55
CA GLY A 760 -1.17 -0.30 32.36
C GLY A 760 0.34 -0.45 32.59
N SER A 761 1.12 0.40 31.92
CA SER A 761 2.59 0.40 31.97
C SER A 761 3.11 0.65 33.38
N THR A 762 3.91 -0.29 33.86
CA THR A 762 4.61 -0.26 35.15
C THR A 762 5.92 0.54 35.11
N GLN A 763 6.20 1.27 34.03
CA GLN A 763 7.39 2.11 33.90
C GLN A 763 7.39 3.24 34.95
N GLU A 764 8.50 3.35 35.69
CA GLU A 764 8.72 4.33 36.77
C GLU A 764 10.02 5.13 36.58
N GLY A 765 10.18 6.23 37.32
CA GLY A 765 11.38 7.06 37.34
C GLY A 765 11.33 8.23 36.34
N ALA A 766 12.47 8.59 35.77
CA ALA A 766 12.60 9.77 34.91
C ALA A 766 11.97 9.54 33.53
N PHE A 767 10.81 10.14 33.30
CA PHE A 767 10.11 10.12 32.01
C PHE A 767 10.31 11.45 31.29
N LYS A 768 11.04 11.39 30.17
CA LYS A 768 11.28 12.53 29.28
C LYS A 768 10.85 12.15 27.86
N TYR A 769 9.86 12.86 27.34
CA TYR A 769 9.24 12.54 26.06
C TYR A 769 8.84 13.81 25.30
N THR A 770 8.81 13.73 23.98
CA THR A 770 8.26 14.80 23.12
C THR A 770 7.02 14.24 22.46
N PHE A 771 5.85 14.73 22.87
CA PHE A 771 4.59 14.44 22.20
C PHE A 771 4.40 15.40 21.02
N MET A 772 3.60 15.02 20.02
CA MET A 772 3.19 15.93 18.93
C MET A 772 1.66 15.96 18.82
N SER A 773 1.08 17.05 18.34
CA SER A 773 -0.31 17.07 17.92
C SER A 773 -0.58 17.90 16.66
N THR A 774 -1.49 17.36 15.84
CA THR A 774 -2.08 17.95 14.63
C THR A 774 -3.39 18.69 14.91
N HIS A 775 -4.04 18.49 16.06
CA HIS A 775 -5.44 18.88 16.27
C HIS A 775 -5.71 20.40 16.18
N ALA A 776 -4.71 21.23 16.48
CA ALA A 776 -4.81 22.70 16.42
C ALA A 776 -4.43 23.29 15.04
N TRP A 777 -4.36 22.48 13.98
CA TRP A 777 -4.04 22.96 12.62
C TRP A 777 -5.01 24.07 12.18
N GLY A 778 -4.47 25.19 11.70
CA GLY A 778 -5.22 26.37 11.30
C GLY A 778 -5.72 27.28 12.44
N GLU A 779 -5.29 27.03 13.69
CA GLU A 779 -5.54 27.94 14.81
C GLU A 779 -4.50 29.09 14.86
N ASP A 780 -4.96 30.26 15.33
CA ASP A 780 -4.09 31.31 15.86
C ASP A 780 -3.52 30.81 17.19
N LEU A 781 -2.19 30.93 17.37
CA LEU A 781 -1.53 30.48 18.58
C LEU A 781 -1.72 31.37 19.82
N ALA A 782 -2.24 32.59 19.66
CA ALA A 782 -2.14 33.62 20.68
C ALA A 782 -2.91 33.31 21.98
N GLY A 783 -2.22 33.38 23.13
CA GLY A 783 -2.81 33.31 24.46
C GLY A 783 -2.42 32.08 25.30
N ASP A 784 -3.31 31.70 26.22
CA ASP A 784 -3.06 30.70 27.28
C ASP A 784 -3.14 29.25 26.77
N TRP A 785 -2.00 28.63 26.48
CA TRP A 785 -1.88 27.19 26.31
C TRP A 785 -1.82 26.49 27.66
N THR A 786 -2.69 25.51 27.89
CA THR A 786 -2.81 24.83 29.19
C THR A 786 -2.44 23.36 29.10
N LEU A 787 -1.43 22.92 29.85
CA LEU A 787 -1.09 21.49 29.98
C LEU A 787 -1.76 20.94 31.24
N GLN A 788 -2.82 20.16 31.06
CA GLN A 788 -3.45 19.40 32.13
C GLN A 788 -2.69 18.08 32.36
N VAL A 789 -2.25 17.85 33.59
CA VAL A 789 -1.56 16.64 34.04
C VAL A 789 -2.33 16.05 35.22
N THR A 790 -2.87 14.85 35.04
CA THR A 790 -3.79 14.19 35.98
C THR A 790 -3.27 12.82 36.37
N ASN A 791 -3.36 12.50 37.67
CA ASN A 791 -2.97 11.21 38.23
C ASN A 791 -4.21 10.44 38.71
N THR A 792 -4.31 9.14 38.40
CA THR A 792 -5.49 8.34 38.81
C THR A 792 -5.67 8.23 40.33
N ALA A 793 -6.89 7.95 40.78
CA ALA A 793 -7.26 7.90 42.20
C ALA A 793 -6.50 6.86 43.05
N ASN A 794 -5.89 5.85 42.42
CA ASN A 794 -5.03 4.83 43.06
C ASN A 794 -3.58 4.89 42.54
N GLY A 795 -3.19 6.03 41.95
CA GLY A 795 -1.93 6.19 41.25
C GLY A 795 -0.75 6.49 42.17
N LEU A 796 0.46 6.17 41.70
CA LEU A 796 1.69 6.54 42.38
C LEU A 796 2.05 8.02 42.07
N PRO A 797 2.69 8.77 42.99
CA PRO A 797 2.95 10.20 42.80
C PRO A 797 3.73 10.51 41.52
N VAL A 798 3.36 11.58 40.83
CA VAL A 798 4.08 12.11 39.66
C VAL A 798 4.60 13.49 39.99
N THR A 799 5.86 13.81 39.67
CA THR A 799 6.43 15.15 39.82
C THR A 799 6.71 15.74 38.45
N LEU A 800 5.98 16.77 38.05
CA LEU A 800 6.25 17.52 36.82
C LEU A 800 7.45 18.45 37.06
N ASN A 801 8.57 18.14 36.43
CA ASN A 801 9.81 18.90 36.59
C ASN A 801 9.74 20.20 35.78
N ASN A 802 9.35 20.11 34.51
CA ASN A 802 9.15 21.20 33.56
C ASN A 802 8.38 20.69 32.32
N TRP A 803 7.91 21.61 31.48
CA TRP A 803 7.51 21.32 30.11
C TRP A 803 7.86 22.49 29.18
N SER A 804 7.93 22.22 27.88
CA SER A 804 8.05 23.24 26.82
C SER A 804 7.13 22.93 25.64
N LEU A 805 6.68 23.99 25.00
CA LEU A 805 5.82 23.98 23.82
C LEU A 805 6.62 24.54 22.65
N ARG A 806 6.59 23.86 21.50
CA ARG A 806 6.98 24.41 20.19
C ARG A 806 5.76 24.36 19.28
N LEU A 807 5.42 25.49 18.67
CA LEU A 807 4.39 25.61 17.65
C LEU A 807 5.07 25.88 16.32
N PHE A 808 4.71 25.13 15.29
CA PHE A 808 5.32 25.16 13.96
C PHE A 808 4.26 25.42 12.89
N GLY A 809 4.60 26.19 11.86
CA GLY A 809 3.74 26.43 10.72
C GLY A 809 4.19 27.57 9.81
N ALA A 810 3.23 28.23 9.16
CA ALA A 810 3.47 29.39 8.30
C ALA A 810 3.32 30.72 9.07
N ASP A 811 3.96 31.79 8.57
CA ASP A 811 3.80 33.14 9.13
C ASP A 811 2.35 33.64 9.01
N ALA A 812 1.87 34.35 10.04
CA ALA A 812 0.49 34.84 10.11
C ALA A 812 0.34 36.17 9.34
N THR A 813 0.28 36.07 8.01
CA THR A 813 -0.04 37.22 7.14
C THR A 813 -1.54 37.53 7.15
N GLY A 814 -1.94 38.67 6.56
CA GLY A 814 -3.35 38.97 6.29
C GLY A 814 -3.95 38.26 5.07
N ASN A 815 -3.18 37.42 4.36
CA ASN A 815 -3.62 36.71 3.16
C ASN A 815 -4.22 35.34 3.53
N ASP A 816 -5.55 35.25 3.54
CA ASP A 816 -6.29 34.04 3.91
C ASP A 816 -6.71 33.19 2.70
N SER A 817 -6.79 31.87 2.91
CA SER A 817 -7.32 30.90 1.93
C SER A 817 -8.40 30.03 2.56
N TYR A 818 -9.64 30.23 2.13
CA TYR A 818 -10.84 29.56 2.61
C TYR A 818 -11.13 28.32 1.76
N PHE A 819 -10.95 27.14 2.37
CA PHE A 819 -11.14 25.84 1.75
C PHE A 819 -12.58 25.35 1.95
N TYR A 820 -13.20 24.92 0.85
CA TYR A 820 -14.54 24.33 0.86
C TYR A 820 -14.53 22.94 0.23
N THR A 821 -15.21 21.99 0.87
CA THR A 821 -15.35 20.59 0.44
C THR A 821 -16.82 20.21 0.31
N ASP A 822 -17.11 19.01 -0.19
CA ASP A 822 -18.48 18.46 -0.23
C ASP A 822 -19.14 18.39 1.18
N GLU A 823 -18.36 18.41 2.27
CA GLU A 823 -18.87 18.46 3.66
C GLU A 823 -19.39 19.85 4.08
N PHE A 824 -19.26 20.89 3.24
CA PHE A 824 -19.77 22.23 3.55
C PHE A 824 -21.26 22.21 3.87
N ALA A 825 -22.04 21.48 3.08
CA ALA A 825 -23.49 21.44 3.21
C ALA A 825 -23.94 20.85 4.55
N ASP A 826 -23.31 19.77 5.02
CA ASP A 826 -23.61 19.17 6.31
C ASP A 826 -23.00 19.95 7.48
N SER A 827 -21.89 20.66 7.26
CA SER A 827 -21.32 21.58 8.25
C SER A 827 -22.22 22.79 8.50
N VAL A 828 -22.85 23.36 7.46
CA VAL A 828 -23.88 24.40 7.61
C VAL A 828 -25.16 23.87 8.29
N LYS A 829 -25.59 22.63 8.00
CA LYS A 829 -26.71 21.98 8.72
C LYS A 829 -26.42 21.81 10.21
N ARG A 830 -25.17 21.49 10.58
CA ARG A 830 -24.73 21.43 12.00
C ARG A 830 -24.64 22.82 12.64
N GLN A 831 -24.09 23.80 11.92
CA GLN A 831 -23.76 25.13 12.43
C GLN A 831 -24.03 26.21 11.37
N ALA A 832 -25.23 26.80 11.39
CA ALA A 832 -25.65 27.77 10.36
C ALA A 832 -24.75 29.01 10.22
N GLN A 833 -23.94 29.34 11.23
CA GLN A 833 -22.97 30.46 11.17
C GLN A 833 -21.88 30.24 10.10
N ARG A 834 -21.59 28.98 9.75
CA ARG A 834 -20.60 28.62 8.70
C ARG A 834 -21.01 29.08 7.29
N ALA A 835 -22.25 29.53 7.09
CA ALA A 835 -22.73 30.12 5.85
C ALA A 835 -22.42 31.63 5.69
N VAL A 836 -21.55 32.19 6.54
CA VAL A 836 -21.09 33.58 6.48
C VAL A 836 -19.57 33.61 6.41
N LEU A 837 -19.03 34.27 5.39
CA LEU A 837 -17.62 34.66 5.28
C LEU A 837 -17.52 36.16 5.56
N ASP A 838 -16.84 36.52 6.65
CA ASP A 838 -16.62 37.89 7.08
C ASP A 838 -15.14 38.05 7.46
N ASP A 839 -14.46 38.96 6.77
CA ASP A 839 -13.01 38.91 6.56
C ASP A 839 -12.43 40.33 6.39
N GLY A 840 -11.16 40.50 6.75
CA GLY A 840 -10.49 41.78 6.98
C GLY A 840 -9.70 42.32 5.79
N SER A 841 -8.36 42.31 5.93
CA SER A 841 -7.44 43.02 5.03
C SER A 841 -6.26 42.16 4.61
N GLY A 842 -6.20 41.87 3.31
CA GLY A 842 -5.13 41.15 2.64
C GLY A 842 -5.56 40.76 1.24
N ARG A 843 -4.91 39.73 0.68
CA ARG A 843 -5.25 39.19 -0.64
C ARG A 843 -5.86 37.79 -0.52
N ASN A 844 -7.18 37.74 -0.34
CA ASN A 844 -7.83 36.56 0.20
C ASN A 844 -8.52 35.71 -0.88
N THR A 845 -8.65 34.41 -0.61
CA THR A 845 -8.94 33.37 -1.62
C THR A 845 -10.11 32.49 -1.20
N ILE A 846 -11.06 32.25 -2.10
CA ILE A 846 -12.02 31.15 -1.96
C ILE A 846 -11.53 29.99 -2.84
N ASN A 847 -11.18 28.86 -2.22
CA ASN A 847 -10.82 27.61 -2.90
C ASN A 847 -11.85 26.52 -2.61
N ALA A 848 -12.74 26.29 -3.58
CA ALA A 848 -13.74 25.24 -3.59
C ALA A 848 -13.37 24.06 -4.52
N ALA A 849 -12.07 23.87 -4.86
CA ALA A 849 -11.65 22.80 -5.76
C ALA A 849 -11.97 21.39 -5.24
N ALA A 850 -12.06 21.22 -3.92
CA ALA A 850 -12.51 19.98 -3.29
C ALA A 850 -14.03 19.73 -3.37
N VAL A 851 -14.82 20.57 -4.04
CA VAL A 851 -16.26 20.36 -4.27
C VAL A 851 -16.48 19.59 -5.58
N SER A 852 -17.46 18.68 -5.59
CA SER A 852 -17.82 17.85 -6.76
C SER A 852 -18.99 18.40 -7.58
N GLY A 853 -19.89 19.17 -6.95
CA GLY A 853 -21.02 19.83 -7.60
C GLY A 853 -20.75 21.29 -7.97
N ASP A 854 -21.68 21.89 -8.72
CA ASP A 854 -21.56 23.26 -9.23
C ASP A 854 -21.33 24.31 -8.11
N VAL A 855 -20.38 25.21 -8.37
CA VAL A 855 -20.01 26.37 -7.55
C VAL A 855 -20.31 27.66 -8.31
N SER A 856 -20.95 28.62 -7.64
CA SER A 856 -21.17 29.97 -8.18
C SER A 856 -20.73 31.01 -7.16
N VAL A 857 -19.91 31.98 -7.58
CA VAL A 857 -19.44 33.08 -6.71
C VAL A 857 -19.48 34.39 -7.48
N ASP A 858 -20.18 35.36 -6.91
CA ASP A 858 -20.30 36.71 -7.46
C ASP A 858 -19.78 37.77 -6.47
N LEU A 859 -18.54 38.20 -6.69
CA LEU A 859 -17.90 39.25 -5.90
C LEU A 859 -18.46 40.65 -6.18
N SER A 860 -19.28 40.83 -7.23
CA SER A 860 -19.99 42.10 -7.49
C SER A 860 -21.23 42.27 -6.61
N THR A 861 -21.82 41.17 -6.13
CA THR A 861 -22.97 41.18 -5.19
C THR A 861 -22.66 40.65 -3.79
N GLY A 862 -21.52 39.99 -3.59
CA GLY A 862 -21.16 39.33 -2.33
C GLY A 862 -21.96 38.04 -2.06
N THR A 863 -22.45 37.40 -3.11
CA THR A 863 -23.25 36.18 -3.01
C THR A 863 -22.51 34.97 -3.58
N ALA A 864 -22.63 33.83 -2.91
CA ALA A 864 -22.03 32.58 -3.35
C ALA A 864 -22.95 31.38 -3.09
N MET A 865 -22.71 30.31 -3.83
CA MET A 865 -23.41 29.03 -3.77
C MET A 865 -22.35 27.93 -3.96
N ILE A 866 -22.16 27.10 -2.94
CA ILE A 866 -21.10 26.07 -2.91
C ILE A 866 -21.77 24.73 -2.63
N GLY A 867 -21.69 23.78 -3.57
CA GLY A 867 -22.31 22.46 -3.42
C GLY A 867 -23.84 22.51 -3.23
N GLY A 868 -24.50 23.55 -3.75
CA GLY A 868 -25.94 23.80 -3.55
C GLY A 868 -26.33 24.45 -2.22
N VAL A 869 -25.37 24.93 -1.42
CA VAL A 869 -25.62 25.71 -0.18
C VAL A 869 -25.09 27.14 -0.32
N ALA A 870 -25.93 28.11 0.06
CA ALA A 870 -25.60 29.53 -0.05
C ALA A 870 -24.55 29.96 0.98
N LEU A 871 -23.61 30.78 0.54
CA LEU A 871 -22.60 31.46 1.35
C LEU A 871 -22.77 32.98 1.17
N THR A 872 -22.81 33.71 2.29
CA THR A 872 -22.84 35.19 2.30
C THR A 872 -21.41 35.70 2.46
N VAL A 873 -20.94 36.56 1.56
CA VAL A 873 -19.59 37.16 1.64
C VAL A 873 -19.74 38.63 2.06
N ASN A 874 -19.63 38.90 3.36
CA ASN A 874 -19.89 40.23 3.95
C ASN A 874 -18.94 41.30 3.41
N ASN A 875 -17.66 40.95 3.19
CA ASN A 875 -16.62 41.82 2.64
C ASN A 875 -16.09 41.30 1.30
N ALA A 876 -16.95 41.28 0.28
CA ALA A 876 -16.60 40.77 -1.06
C ALA A 876 -15.40 41.47 -1.73
N GLN A 877 -14.98 42.64 -1.24
CA GLN A 877 -13.79 43.37 -1.74
C GLN A 877 -12.47 42.89 -1.12
N ALA A 878 -12.50 42.09 -0.05
CA ALA A 878 -11.30 41.40 0.48
C ALA A 878 -10.94 40.14 -0.31
N ILE A 879 -11.94 39.50 -0.95
CA ILE A 879 -11.73 38.31 -1.78
C ILE A 879 -11.23 38.71 -3.16
N HIS A 880 -10.13 38.10 -3.59
CA HIS A 880 -9.42 38.41 -4.82
C HIS A 880 -9.32 37.20 -5.76
N ASN A 881 -9.13 35.99 -5.23
CA ASN A 881 -8.94 34.78 -6.02
C ASN A 881 -10.13 33.82 -5.84
N LEU A 882 -10.60 33.23 -6.94
CA LEU A 882 -11.68 32.25 -6.96
C LEU A 882 -11.19 30.97 -7.66
N LEU A 883 -11.28 29.84 -6.96
CA LEU A 883 -10.92 28.52 -7.48
C LEU A 883 -12.04 27.53 -7.21
N SER A 884 -12.38 26.70 -8.19
CA SER A 884 -13.49 25.74 -8.13
C SER A 884 -13.12 24.37 -8.71
N GLY A 885 -14.09 23.45 -8.83
CA GLY A 885 -13.87 22.02 -8.67
C GLY A 885 -14.16 21.16 -9.90
N ASP A 886 -14.99 20.12 -9.71
CA ASP A 886 -15.45 19.25 -10.82
C ASP A 886 -16.76 19.72 -11.48
N GLY A 887 -17.42 20.75 -10.93
CA GLY A 887 -18.72 21.28 -11.33
C GLY A 887 -18.72 22.20 -12.55
N ASN A 888 -19.90 22.69 -12.94
CA ASN A 888 -20.10 23.63 -14.06
C ASN A 888 -20.14 25.06 -13.52
N ASP A 889 -18.95 25.59 -13.20
CA ASP A 889 -18.83 26.65 -12.21
C ASP A 889 -18.96 28.05 -12.82
N THR A 890 -19.45 29.00 -12.04
CA THR A 890 -19.64 30.41 -12.46
C THR A 890 -18.91 31.36 -11.50
N LEU A 891 -17.77 31.89 -11.94
CA LEU A 891 -16.90 32.73 -11.10
C LEU A 891 -16.84 34.16 -11.66
N ILE A 892 -17.24 35.14 -10.86
CA ILE A 892 -17.28 36.56 -11.25
C ILE A 892 -16.32 37.36 -10.36
N ALA A 893 -15.30 37.96 -11.00
CA ALA A 893 -14.27 38.74 -10.34
C ALA A 893 -14.77 40.07 -9.75
N GLY A 894 -14.00 40.61 -8.81
CA GLY A 894 -14.23 41.91 -8.18
C GLY A 894 -13.67 43.10 -8.99
N PRO A 895 -13.47 44.26 -8.35
CA PRO A 895 -12.83 45.40 -8.99
C PRO A 895 -11.28 45.32 -9.01
N SER A 896 -10.68 44.40 -8.24
CA SER A 896 -9.24 44.17 -8.15
C SER A 896 -8.74 43.15 -9.18
N ASP A 897 -7.42 43.06 -9.39
CA ASP A 897 -6.79 42.00 -10.18
C ASP A 897 -7.11 40.62 -9.58
N SER A 898 -7.82 39.76 -10.31
CA SER A 898 -8.31 38.46 -9.84
C SER A 898 -7.67 37.26 -10.55
N LEU A 899 -7.50 36.15 -9.81
CA LEU A 899 -7.29 34.83 -10.40
C LEU A 899 -8.61 34.06 -10.43
N LEU A 900 -9.01 33.57 -11.60
CA LEU A 900 -10.22 32.77 -11.80
C LEU A 900 -9.84 31.38 -12.35
N ASN A 901 -10.02 30.34 -11.55
CA ASN A 901 -9.70 28.95 -11.90
C ASN A 901 -10.94 28.06 -11.80
N GLY A 902 -11.55 27.74 -12.95
CA GLY A 902 -12.78 26.95 -13.02
C GLY A 902 -12.61 25.43 -12.83
N GLY A 903 -11.40 24.91 -12.66
CA GLY A 903 -11.18 23.47 -12.51
C GLY A 903 -11.58 22.64 -13.74
N ARG A 904 -12.57 21.75 -13.59
CA ARG A 904 -13.10 20.84 -14.64
C ARG A 904 -14.46 21.31 -15.16
N GLY A 905 -15.48 20.44 -15.25
CA GLY A 905 -16.81 20.72 -15.82
C GLY A 905 -16.87 21.60 -17.08
N THR A 906 -17.79 22.56 -17.07
CA THR A 906 -18.10 23.52 -18.16
C THR A 906 -18.32 24.91 -17.55
N ASN A 907 -17.30 25.78 -17.56
CA ASN A 907 -17.31 26.96 -16.69
C ASN A 907 -17.70 28.27 -17.39
N THR A 908 -18.15 29.23 -16.60
CA THR A 908 -18.30 30.63 -16.97
C THR A 908 -17.43 31.50 -16.05
N LEU A 909 -16.33 32.04 -16.59
CA LEU A 909 -15.42 32.92 -15.86
C LEU A 909 -15.63 34.37 -16.35
N VAL A 910 -15.93 35.29 -15.43
CA VAL A 910 -16.31 36.67 -15.76
C VAL A 910 -15.28 37.63 -15.18
N GLY A 911 -14.54 38.29 -16.07
CA GLY A 911 -13.57 39.34 -15.74
C GLY A 911 -14.21 40.58 -15.11
N GLY A 912 -13.46 41.19 -14.21
CA GLY A 912 -13.82 42.35 -13.42
C GLY A 912 -13.16 43.63 -13.95
N ALA A 913 -12.81 44.55 -13.05
CA ALA A 913 -12.18 45.83 -13.40
C ALA A 913 -10.64 45.83 -13.28
N GLY A 914 -10.05 44.81 -12.63
CA GLY A 914 -8.60 44.63 -12.50
C GLY A 914 -7.94 44.08 -13.76
N LYS A 915 -6.72 43.57 -13.60
CA LYS A 915 -6.01 42.79 -14.60
C LYS A 915 -6.08 41.30 -14.25
N ASP A 916 -7.03 40.60 -14.85
CA ASP A 916 -7.37 39.24 -14.46
C ASP A 916 -6.54 38.14 -15.15
N VAL A 917 -6.47 36.99 -14.46
CA VAL A 917 -5.83 35.76 -14.95
C VAL A 917 -6.82 34.61 -14.88
N PHE A 918 -7.12 34.04 -16.04
CA PHE A 918 -8.08 32.96 -16.23
C PHE A 918 -7.33 31.63 -16.39
N VAL A 919 -7.69 30.60 -15.63
CA VAL A 919 -7.03 29.28 -15.67
C VAL A 919 -7.97 28.25 -16.31
N VAL A 920 -7.45 27.55 -17.32
CA VAL A 920 -8.16 26.48 -18.05
C VAL A 920 -7.28 25.23 -18.06
N HIS A 921 -7.74 24.17 -17.42
CA HIS A 921 -7.04 22.88 -17.36
C HIS A 921 -7.39 22.01 -18.58
N ARG A 922 -6.38 21.32 -19.12
CA ARG A 922 -6.55 20.35 -20.20
C ARG A 922 -7.41 19.18 -19.73
N ARG A 923 -8.46 18.87 -20.48
CA ARG A 923 -9.34 17.71 -20.28
C ARG A 923 -9.87 17.19 -21.62
N GLY A 924 -10.32 15.95 -21.66
CA GLY A 924 -10.97 15.39 -22.85
C GLY A 924 -12.37 15.97 -23.02
N GLY A 925 -12.62 16.69 -24.13
CA GLY A 925 -13.85 17.44 -24.33
C GLY A 925 -14.00 18.67 -23.42
N GLY A 926 -15.21 19.23 -23.37
CA GLY A 926 -15.56 20.37 -22.52
C GLY A 926 -15.51 21.73 -23.23
N LEU A 927 -16.14 22.72 -22.60
CA LEU A 927 -16.21 24.11 -23.04
C LEU A 927 -16.08 25.04 -21.83
N ASP A 928 -15.12 25.96 -21.84
CA ASP A 928 -15.07 27.08 -20.91
C ASP A 928 -15.49 28.38 -21.63
N THR A 929 -16.22 29.25 -20.94
CA THR A 929 -16.69 30.53 -21.47
C THR A 929 -16.08 31.67 -20.66
N LEU A 930 -15.37 32.57 -21.33
CA LEU A 930 -14.78 33.77 -20.74
C LEU A 930 -15.60 34.99 -21.13
N VAL A 931 -16.06 35.74 -20.14
CA VAL A 931 -16.82 36.98 -20.28
C VAL A 931 -15.96 38.13 -19.77
N ASN A 932 -16.05 39.31 -20.39
CA ASN A 932 -15.26 40.50 -20.05
C ASN A 932 -13.72 40.34 -20.13
N PHE A 933 -13.21 39.27 -20.73
CA PHE A 933 -11.78 39.15 -21.05
C PHE A 933 -11.34 40.35 -21.90
N ASP A 934 -10.28 41.06 -21.51
CA ASP A 934 -9.81 42.30 -22.15
C ASP A 934 -8.33 42.25 -22.58
N PRO A 935 -8.08 42.05 -23.89
CA PRO A 935 -6.74 42.17 -24.48
C PRO A 935 -6.05 43.52 -24.23
N ALA A 936 -6.81 44.63 -24.08
CA ALA A 936 -6.23 45.96 -23.90
C ALA A 936 -5.63 46.17 -22.49
N ARG A 937 -6.09 45.41 -21.49
CA ARG A 937 -5.47 45.31 -20.15
C ARG A 937 -4.31 44.30 -20.10
N ALA A 938 -4.04 43.60 -21.20
CA ALA A 938 -3.06 42.52 -21.30
C ALA A 938 -3.31 41.38 -20.29
N GLU A 939 -4.58 41.04 -20.08
CA GLU A 939 -5.03 39.87 -19.32
C GLU A 939 -4.51 38.56 -19.92
N VAL A 940 -4.46 37.50 -19.09
CA VAL A 940 -3.81 36.24 -19.46
C VAL A 940 -4.73 35.05 -19.26
N ILE A 941 -4.84 34.24 -20.31
CA ILE A 941 -5.41 32.89 -20.29
C ILE A 941 -4.27 31.90 -20.07
N ASN A 942 -4.33 31.17 -18.96
CA ASN A 942 -3.33 30.20 -18.54
C ASN A 942 -3.82 28.78 -18.83
N LEU A 943 -3.25 28.19 -19.88
CA LEU A 943 -3.57 26.84 -20.37
C LEU A 943 -2.68 25.81 -19.67
N VAL A 944 -3.23 25.13 -18.66
CA VAL A 944 -2.53 24.13 -17.82
C VAL A 944 -2.70 22.73 -18.40
N GLY A 945 -1.64 21.90 -18.35
CA GLY A 945 -1.63 20.54 -18.92
C GLY A 945 -1.34 20.47 -20.43
N PHE A 946 -1.21 21.61 -21.10
CA PHE A 946 -0.95 21.72 -22.54
C PHE A 946 0.55 21.70 -22.88
N LYS A 947 1.32 20.81 -22.24
CA LYS A 947 2.78 20.69 -22.38
C LYS A 947 3.20 20.57 -23.86
N GLY A 948 4.12 21.43 -24.28
CA GLY A 948 4.69 21.43 -25.63
C GLY A 948 3.89 22.17 -26.70
N LYS A 949 2.70 22.72 -26.37
CA LYS A 949 1.95 23.62 -27.26
C LYS A 949 2.42 25.07 -27.14
N THR A 950 2.12 25.84 -28.19
CA THR A 950 2.35 27.27 -28.35
C THR A 950 1.08 27.95 -28.85
N PHE A 951 1.06 29.29 -28.91
CA PHE A 951 -0.08 30.03 -29.49
C PHE A 951 -0.36 29.65 -30.96
N SER A 952 0.67 29.26 -31.72
CA SER A 952 0.53 28.76 -33.10
C SER A 952 -0.17 27.40 -33.22
N ASP A 953 -0.30 26.65 -32.12
CA ASP A 953 -1.02 25.37 -32.07
C ASP A 953 -2.51 25.52 -31.68
N LEU A 954 -2.95 26.76 -31.43
CA LEU A 954 -4.35 27.09 -31.16
C LEU A 954 -5.04 27.47 -32.47
N ARG A 955 -6.25 26.96 -32.69
CA ARG A 955 -7.10 27.37 -33.82
C ARG A 955 -8.20 28.29 -33.32
N LEU A 956 -8.14 29.54 -33.74
CA LEU A 956 -9.12 30.58 -33.40
C LEU A 956 -10.12 30.75 -34.56
N ALA A 957 -11.41 30.86 -34.25
CA ALA A 957 -12.48 31.09 -35.21
C ALA A 957 -13.48 32.12 -34.66
N GLN A 958 -13.77 33.17 -35.44
CA GLN A 958 -14.82 34.13 -35.13
C GLN A 958 -16.19 33.46 -35.26
N GLN A 959 -17.02 33.54 -34.21
CA GLN A 959 -18.42 33.09 -34.19
C GLN A 959 -19.31 34.26 -33.80
N GLU A 960 -19.91 34.91 -34.80
CA GLU A 960 -20.63 36.17 -34.63
C GLU A 960 -19.79 37.22 -33.88
N ALA A 961 -20.19 37.60 -32.66
CA ALA A 961 -19.48 38.55 -31.80
C ALA A 961 -18.38 37.93 -30.93
N ASP A 962 -18.21 36.60 -30.94
CA ASP A 962 -17.32 35.86 -30.05
C ASP A 962 -16.14 35.23 -30.81
N VAL A 963 -15.11 34.77 -30.06
CA VAL A 963 -14.03 33.94 -30.61
C VAL A 963 -14.06 32.56 -29.97
N LEU A 964 -14.25 31.52 -30.76
CA LEU A 964 -13.98 30.15 -30.35
C LEU A 964 -12.49 29.86 -30.49
N VAL A 965 -11.90 29.23 -29.49
CA VAL A 965 -10.52 28.74 -29.46
C VAL A 965 -10.55 27.22 -29.29
N GLU A 966 -10.20 26.49 -30.34
CA GLU A 966 -10.07 25.03 -30.32
C GLU A 966 -8.72 24.66 -29.68
N LEU A 967 -8.73 23.95 -28.54
CA LEU A 967 -7.52 23.65 -27.76
C LEU A 967 -6.88 22.29 -28.13
N GLY A 968 -7.70 21.35 -28.59
CA GLY A 968 -7.36 19.96 -28.89
C GLY A 968 -8.33 18.99 -28.20
N ASP A 969 -8.31 17.71 -28.57
CA ASP A 969 -9.05 16.62 -27.89
C ASP A 969 -10.55 16.87 -27.64
N GLY A 970 -11.18 17.70 -28.49
CA GLY A 970 -12.58 18.13 -28.38
C GLY A 970 -12.83 19.24 -27.36
N GLN A 971 -11.82 19.72 -26.63
CA GLN A 971 -11.91 20.82 -25.67
C GLN A 971 -11.88 22.19 -26.38
N ASN A 972 -12.75 23.09 -25.93
CA ASN A 972 -12.92 24.42 -26.49
C ASN A 972 -12.94 25.51 -25.42
N LEU A 973 -12.67 26.74 -25.84
CA LEU A 973 -12.74 27.96 -25.04
C LEU A 973 -13.45 29.05 -25.85
N LEU A 974 -14.50 29.67 -25.31
CA LEU A 974 -15.28 30.73 -25.97
C LEU A 974 -15.03 32.09 -25.31
N LEU A 975 -14.41 33.01 -26.04
CA LEU A 975 -14.16 34.38 -25.59
C LEU A 975 -15.32 35.29 -26.06
N LYS A 976 -16.15 35.73 -25.12
CA LYS A 976 -17.38 36.49 -25.41
C LYS A 976 -17.09 37.94 -25.83
N ASN A 977 -17.82 38.42 -26.83
CA ASN A 977 -17.73 39.79 -27.36
C ASN A 977 -16.32 40.19 -27.86
N GLN A 978 -15.51 39.22 -28.30
CA GLN A 978 -14.14 39.43 -28.77
C GLN A 978 -13.99 39.32 -30.29
N LEU A 979 -12.96 39.98 -30.82
CA LEU A 979 -12.55 39.88 -32.23
C LEU A 979 -11.26 39.07 -32.34
N THR A 980 -11.19 38.10 -33.25
CA THR A 980 -9.98 37.26 -33.43
C THR A 980 -8.71 38.09 -33.68
N ALA A 981 -8.84 39.27 -34.30
CA ALA A 981 -7.73 40.20 -34.55
C ALA A 981 -7.21 40.96 -33.32
N ALA A 982 -7.93 40.94 -32.19
CA ALA A 982 -7.46 41.48 -30.90
C ALA A 982 -6.74 40.42 -30.05
N ILE A 983 -6.92 39.13 -30.37
CA ILE A 983 -6.33 38.00 -29.67
C ILE A 983 -4.94 37.70 -30.26
N GLY A 984 -4.00 37.26 -29.41
CA GLY A 984 -2.59 37.11 -29.78
C GLY A 984 -1.76 36.43 -28.70
N ALA A 985 -0.53 36.04 -29.03
CA ALA A 985 0.32 35.19 -28.18
C ALA A 985 0.62 35.77 -26.79
N SER A 986 0.63 37.09 -26.61
CA SER A 986 0.81 37.76 -25.31
C SER A 986 -0.27 37.41 -24.28
N HIS A 987 -1.43 36.95 -24.74
CA HIS A 987 -2.61 36.64 -23.93
C HIS A 987 -2.66 35.18 -23.49
N PHE A 988 -1.72 34.33 -23.92
CA PHE A 988 -1.74 32.89 -23.63
C PHE A 988 -0.44 32.43 -22.96
N LYS A 989 -0.56 31.97 -21.71
CA LYS A 989 0.49 31.24 -21.00
C LYS A 989 0.21 29.74 -21.15
N PHE A 990 1.25 28.95 -21.44
CA PHE A 990 1.17 27.49 -21.50
C PHE A 990 1.96 26.92 -20.33
N GLN A 991 1.31 26.08 -19.52
CA GLN A 991 1.90 25.45 -18.34
C GLN A 991 1.76 23.92 -18.41
N THR A 992 2.72 23.20 -17.82
CA THR A 992 2.58 21.74 -17.61
C THR A 992 1.69 21.47 -16.41
N THR A 993 2.02 22.10 -15.27
CA THR A 993 1.29 22.09 -14.01
C THR A 993 0.94 23.53 -13.63
N PHE A 994 -0.13 23.73 -12.86
CA PHE A 994 -0.55 25.07 -12.46
C PHE A 994 0.51 25.70 -11.54
N VAL A 995 0.90 26.94 -11.85
CA VAL A 995 1.71 27.80 -10.97
C VAL A 995 1.08 29.19 -11.00
N ALA A 996 0.60 29.63 -9.84
CA ALA A 996 0.00 30.95 -9.64
C ALA A 996 1.04 32.07 -9.84
N PRO A 997 0.67 33.25 -10.37
CA PRO A 997 1.57 34.40 -10.38
C PRO A 997 1.76 34.95 -8.96
N VAL A 998 3.01 35.20 -8.53
CA VAL A 998 3.35 35.69 -7.17
C VAL A 998 2.57 36.96 -6.76
N VAL A 999 2.37 37.89 -7.70
CA VAL A 999 1.56 39.11 -7.49
C VAL A 999 0.08 38.84 -7.17
N LEU A 1000 -0.39 37.60 -7.39
CA LEU A 1000 -1.74 37.14 -7.07
C LEU A 1000 -1.80 36.26 -5.80
N THR A 1001 -0.68 36.01 -5.13
CA THR A 1001 -0.60 35.21 -3.90
C THR A 1001 -0.04 36.01 -2.71
N GLU A 1002 0.87 36.94 -2.96
CA GLU A 1002 1.40 37.88 -1.96
C GLU A 1002 0.65 39.22 -1.96
N THR A 1003 0.62 39.89 -0.81
CA THR A 1003 0.31 41.32 -0.73
C THR A 1003 1.63 42.09 -0.83
N PRO A 1004 1.80 43.05 -1.75
CA PRO A 1004 3.04 43.82 -1.90
C PRO A 1004 3.25 44.77 -0.71
N THR A 1005 3.87 44.25 0.34
CA THR A 1005 4.30 45.00 1.52
C THR A 1005 5.64 45.70 1.25
N VAL A 1006 6.08 46.54 2.20
CA VAL A 1006 7.24 47.44 2.00
C VAL A 1006 8.52 46.65 1.80
N ASP A 1007 9.13 46.83 0.62
CA ASP A 1007 10.53 46.54 0.26
C ASP A 1007 11.16 45.41 1.10
N PRO A 1008 10.89 44.12 0.76
CA PRO A 1008 11.39 43.01 1.55
C PRO A 1008 12.90 43.12 1.63
N THR A 1009 13.45 43.26 2.85
CA THR A 1009 14.91 43.25 3.06
C THR A 1009 15.45 42.00 2.40
N PRO A 1010 16.19 42.10 1.28
CA PRO A 1010 16.42 40.91 0.48
C PRO A 1010 17.25 39.92 1.30
N LEU A 1011 16.88 38.64 1.25
CA LEU A 1011 17.88 37.58 1.27
C LEU A 1011 18.80 37.89 0.08
N THR A 1012 19.90 38.60 0.34
CA THR A 1012 20.62 39.33 -0.69
C THR A 1012 21.04 38.37 -1.80
N PRO A 1013 20.46 38.49 -3.02
CA PRO A 1013 20.91 37.71 -4.14
C PRO A 1013 22.27 38.29 -4.51
N ASP A 1014 23.33 37.63 -4.04
CA ASP A 1014 24.72 37.92 -4.42
C ASP A 1014 24.98 37.39 -5.86
N ILE A 1015 24.04 37.72 -6.75
CA ILE A 1015 23.80 37.21 -8.11
C ILE A 1015 23.21 38.36 -8.95
N ALA A 1016 23.81 39.55 -8.86
CA ALA A 1016 23.40 40.70 -9.65
C ALA A 1016 23.88 40.60 -11.12
N GLN A 1017 23.46 39.55 -11.86
CA GLN A 1017 23.55 39.48 -13.32
C GLN A 1017 22.85 38.30 -14.04
N ASP A 1018 22.47 37.21 -13.36
CA ASP A 1018 21.95 36.02 -14.05
C ASP A 1018 20.48 36.16 -14.51
N PRO A 1019 20.08 35.57 -15.67
CA PRO A 1019 18.67 35.45 -16.07
C PRO A 1019 17.89 34.45 -15.18
N PRO A 1020 16.59 34.68 -14.90
CA PRO A 1020 15.79 33.76 -14.08
C PRO A 1020 15.84 32.30 -14.57
N GLY A 1021 16.03 31.36 -13.67
CA GLY A 1021 16.22 29.94 -13.99
C GLY A 1021 17.65 29.57 -14.41
N THR A 1022 18.59 30.53 -14.39
CA THR A 1022 20.02 30.28 -14.60
C THR A 1022 20.77 30.68 -13.32
N VAL A 1023 21.62 29.79 -12.80
CA VAL A 1023 22.36 30.04 -11.55
C VAL A 1023 23.84 29.78 -11.77
N THR A 1024 24.66 30.84 -11.78
CA THR A 1024 26.08 30.76 -12.12
C THR A 1024 26.96 30.44 -10.90
N LEU A 1025 27.60 29.27 -10.94
CA LEU A 1025 28.39 28.66 -9.85
C LEU A 1025 29.83 29.20 -9.81
N ASN A 1026 29.96 30.40 -9.25
CA ASN A 1026 31.19 31.21 -9.24
C ASN A 1026 32.17 30.94 -8.06
N GLY A 1027 31.98 29.91 -7.23
CA GLY A 1027 32.95 29.46 -6.23
C GLY A 1027 32.37 29.00 -4.88
N GLY A 1028 33.06 28.09 -4.18
CA GLY A 1028 32.57 27.45 -2.95
C GLY A 1028 33.64 27.07 -1.93
N ALA A 1029 34.50 28.00 -1.50
CA ALA A 1029 35.60 27.71 -0.58
C ALA A 1029 35.15 27.52 0.88
N GLU A 1030 34.73 26.30 1.28
CA GLU A 1030 35.14 25.62 2.53
C GLU A 1030 34.52 24.20 2.68
N GLY A 1031 33.31 23.96 2.17
CA GLY A 1031 32.63 22.66 2.19
C GLY A 1031 31.75 22.39 3.42
N VAL A 1032 31.13 21.21 3.48
CA VAL A 1032 30.25 20.81 4.61
C VAL A 1032 31.02 20.77 5.93
N ARG A 1033 30.44 21.31 7.00
CA ARG A 1033 30.89 21.14 8.38
C ARG A 1033 29.71 20.87 9.32
N LEU A 1034 29.91 20.01 10.30
CA LEU A 1034 29.04 19.98 11.48
C LEU A 1034 29.58 20.97 12.52
N SER A 1035 28.66 21.74 13.09
CA SER A 1035 28.86 22.52 14.30
C SER A 1035 27.81 22.15 15.34
N THR A 1036 28.04 22.50 16.60
CA THR A 1036 26.95 22.66 17.56
C THR A 1036 26.65 24.14 17.72
N ASP A 1037 25.38 24.51 17.82
CA ASP A 1037 24.96 25.89 18.08
C ASP A 1037 25.23 26.30 19.54
N ALA A 1038 24.74 27.48 19.94
CA ALA A 1038 24.84 27.97 21.32
C ALA A 1038 23.94 27.21 22.33
N THR A 1039 22.94 26.44 21.87
CA THR A 1039 22.09 25.59 22.73
C THR A 1039 22.63 24.15 22.88
N GLY A 1040 23.59 23.75 22.04
CA GLY A 1040 24.14 22.40 22.00
C GLY A 1040 23.42 21.46 21.03
N GLN A 1041 22.52 21.96 20.18
CA GLN A 1041 21.97 21.23 19.05
C GLN A 1041 22.99 21.10 17.92
N PHE A 1042 22.97 19.95 17.23
CA PHE A 1042 23.79 19.73 16.04
C PHE A 1042 23.22 20.53 14.85
N VAL A 1043 24.07 21.34 14.23
CA VAL A 1043 23.76 22.05 12.98
C VAL A 1043 24.70 21.52 11.90
N ALA A 1044 24.15 20.77 10.95
CA ALA A 1044 24.83 20.41 9.72
C ALA A 1044 24.77 21.61 8.76
N SER A 1045 25.90 22.32 8.60
CA SER A 1045 26.00 23.51 7.77
C SER A 1045 26.89 23.25 6.56
N LEU A 1046 26.49 23.80 5.42
CA LEU A 1046 27.37 23.97 4.28
C LEU A 1046 28.19 25.26 4.50
N SER A 1047 29.51 25.16 4.63
CA SER A 1047 30.40 26.33 4.69
C SER A 1047 30.82 26.74 3.27
N GLY A 1048 30.74 28.03 2.97
CA GLY A 1048 30.90 28.58 1.61
C GLY A 1048 29.56 28.92 0.94
N LYS A 1049 29.60 29.34 -0.32
CA LYS A 1049 28.39 29.72 -1.08
C LYS A 1049 27.66 28.45 -1.52
N VAL A 1050 26.51 28.20 -0.90
CA VAL A 1050 25.54 27.20 -1.35
C VAL A 1050 24.76 27.78 -2.51
N TYR A 1051 24.51 26.95 -3.50
CA TYR A 1051 23.58 27.26 -4.58
C TYR A 1051 22.33 26.38 -4.41
N SER A 1052 21.17 26.97 -4.70
CA SER A 1052 19.84 26.38 -4.66
C SER A 1052 19.06 26.82 -5.90
N HIS A 1053 17.82 26.37 -6.07
CA HIS A 1053 16.92 26.94 -7.06
C HIS A 1053 16.65 28.44 -6.80
N ASP A 1054 16.55 29.23 -7.87
CA ASP A 1054 16.10 30.64 -7.84
C ASP A 1054 14.63 30.80 -8.28
N SER A 1055 14.02 29.72 -8.78
CA SER A 1055 12.66 29.70 -9.33
C SER A 1055 12.02 28.32 -9.21
N GLU A 1056 10.69 28.26 -9.34
CA GLU A 1056 9.97 26.98 -9.39
C GLU A 1056 10.23 26.19 -10.71
N ALA A 1057 10.64 26.88 -11.77
CA ALA A 1057 10.89 26.29 -13.09
C ALA A 1057 12.19 25.47 -13.11
N SER A 1058 12.42 24.72 -14.19
CA SER A 1058 13.70 24.02 -14.45
C SER A 1058 14.89 24.98 -14.38
N ASN A 1059 15.91 24.63 -13.60
CA ASN A 1059 17.10 25.43 -13.39
C ASN A 1059 18.31 24.90 -14.17
N VAL A 1060 19.08 25.82 -14.76
CA VAL A 1060 20.38 25.56 -15.36
C VAL A 1060 21.49 26.08 -14.44
N PHE A 1061 22.23 25.16 -13.83
CA PHE A 1061 23.32 25.46 -12.91
C PHE A 1061 24.66 25.49 -13.67
N VAL A 1062 25.18 26.69 -13.91
CA VAL A 1062 26.33 26.91 -14.81
C VAL A 1062 27.65 26.85 -14.02
N VAL A 1063 28.48 25.83 -14.26
CA VAL A 1063 29.83 25.75 -13.69
C VAL A 1063 30.76 26.72 -14.44
N ALA A 1064 30.79 27.97 -13.99
CA ALA A 1064 31.57 29.03 -14.59
C ALA A 1064 33.09 28.76 -14.51
N ARG A 1065 33.82 29.05 -15.58
CA ARG A 1065 35.26 28.76 -15.71
C ARG A 1065 36.10 29.63 -14.76
N GLN A 1066 36.90 28.99 -13.91
CA GLN A 1066 37.77 29.67 -12.93
C GLN A 1066 39.25 29.48 -13.28
N GLU A 1067 39.91 30.51 -13.82
CA GLU A 1067 41.33 30.40 -14.21
C GLU A 1067 42.26 30.33 -12.97
N GLY A 1068 43.18 29.36 -12.97
CA GLY A 1068 44.16 29.16 -11.90
C GLY A 1068 43.64 28.42 -10.65
N VAL A 1069 42.37 28.00 -10.64
CA VAL A 1069 41.75 27.26 -9.52
C VAL A 1069 41.93 25.74 -9.71
N SER A 1070 42.40 25.04 -8.66
CA SER A 1070 42.62 23.58 -8.69
C SER A 1070 41.38 22.76 -8.34
N ASN A 1071 40.43 23.32 -7.57
CA ASN A 1071 39.15 22.71 -7.23
C ASN A 1071 38.10 23.83 -7.13
N TYR A 1072 37.02 23.72 -7.90
CA TYR A 1072 35.96 24.74 -7.98
C TYR A 1072 35.12 24.75 -6.70
N ASN A 1073 35.02 23.59 -6.03
CA ASN A 1073 34.40 23.37 -4.72
C ASN A 1073 32.92 23.82 -4.59
N ASN A 1074 32.21 24.03 -5.71
CA ASN A 1074 30.80 24.38 -5.69
C ASN A 1074 29.98 23.30 -4.96
N ALA A 1075 28.97 23.73 -4.19
CA ALA A 1075 27.99 22.84 -3.57
C ALA A 1075 26.57 23.30 -3.94
N LEU A 1076 25.80 22.40 -4.54
CA LEU A 1076 24.43 22.59 -4.96
C LEU A 1076 23.52 21.71 -4.11
N ARG A 1077 22.55 22.33 -3.44
CA ARG A 1077 21.45 21.64 -2.75
C ARG A 1077 20.20 21.71 -3.63
N GLY A 1078 19.41 20.64 -3.62
CA GLY A 1078 18.09 20.65 -4.25
C GLY A 1078 18.07 20.37 -5.76
N PHE A 1079 19.11 19.77 -6.34
CA PHE A 1079 19.12 19.42 -7.77
C PHE A 1079 18.03 18.38 -8.11
N ARG A 1080 17.08 18.74 -8.97
CA ARG A 1080 15.99 17.85 -9.42
C ARG A 1080 16.41 17.12 -10.69
N GLN A 1081 16.76 15.83 -10.56
CA GLN A 1081 17.11 14.95 -11.69
C GLN A 1081 16.09 15.07 -12.85
N GLY A 1082 16.58 15.09 -14.09
CA GLY A 1082 15.76 15.16 -15.30
C GLY A 1082 15.17 16.55 -15.58
N ALA A 1083 14.67 17.24 -14.56
CA ALA A 1083 14.14 18.59 -14.65
C ALA A 1083 15.26 19.64 -14.78
N ASP A 1084 16.21 19.67 -13.87
CA ASP A 1084 17.32 20.63 -13.85
C ASP A 1084 18.49 20.18 -14.74
N LYS A 1085 19.43 21.08 -15.02
CA LYS A 1085 20.62 20.81 -15.83
C LYS A 1085 21.88 21.39 -15.20
N ILE A 1086 23.00 20.69 -15.33
CA ILE A 1086 24.34 21.16 -14.95
C ILE A 1086 25.08 21.56 -16.22
N ASP A 1087 25.29 22.86 -16.43
CA ASP A 1087 26.00 23.36 -17.60
C ASP A 1087 27.51 23.42 -17.34
N LEU A 1088 28.22 22.54 -18.04
CA LEU A 1088 29.67 22.40 -18.04
C LEU A 1088 30.31 23.04 -19.28
N SER A 1089 29.56 23.70 -20.16
CA SER A 1089 30.04 24.23 -21.44
C SER A 1089 31.23 25.18 -21.31
N GLN A 1090 31.34 25.92 -20.20
CA GLN A 1090 32.46 26.80 -19.90
C GLN A 1090 33.72 26.04 -19.40
N THR A 1091 33.57 24.83 -18.87
CA THR A 1091 34.69 24.06 -18.28
C THR A 1091 35.60 23.42 -19.33
N GLY A 1092 35.13 23.26 -20.57
CA GLY A 1092 35.83 22.54 -21.64
C GLY A 1092 35.56 21.04 -21.69
N ILE A 1093 34.69 20.50 -20.82
CA ILE A 1093 34.31 19.08 -20.79
C ILE A 1093 33.28 18.81 -21.89
N THR A 1094 33.61 17.92 -22.83
CA THR A 1094 32.84 17.66 -24.07
C THR A 1094 31.78 16.57 -23.95
N ASP A 1095 31.87 15.69 -22.97
CA ASP A 1095 30.97 14.54 -22.81
C ASP A 1095 30.98 13.98 -21.38
N PHE A 1096 29.99 13.12 -21.09
CA PHE A 1096 29.76 12.52 -19.78
C PHE A 1096 30.83 11.49 -19.37
N SER A 1097 31.59 10.91 -20.31
CA SER A 1097 32.63 9.92 -20.00
C SER A 1097 33.93 10.54 -19.49
N ALA A 1098 34.11 11.85 -19.70
CA ALA A 1098 35.18 12.65 -19.10
C ALA A 1098 34.91 13.08 -17.64
N LEU A 1099 33.78 12.64 -17.04
CA LEU A 1099 33.42 12.89 -15.64
C LEU A 1099 33.73 11.67 -14.76
N SER A 1100 34.36 11.92 -13.62
CA SER A 1100 34.38 10.98 -12.49
C SER A 1100 33.30 11.40 -11.49
N ILE A 1101 32.31 10.53 -11.31
CA ILE A 1101 31.10 10.76 -10.53
C ILE A 1101 31.09 9.75 -9.39
N SER A 1102 31.14 10.21 -8.14
CA SER A 1102 31.34 9.34 -6.97
C SER A 1102 30.44 9.72 -5.79
N LYS A 1103 29.99 8.72 -5.01
CA LYS A 1103 29.24 8.98 -3.78
C LYS A 1103 30.21 9.41 -2.68
N VAL A 1104 29.93 10.55 -2.04
CA VAL A 1104 30.73 11.08 -0.94
C VAL A 1104 29.84 11.35 0.28
N ASN A 1105 30.13 10.64 1.37
CA ASN A 1105 29.52 10.88 2.67
C ASN A 1105 30.37 11.94 3.39
N ARG A 1106 29.82 13.16 3.54
CA ARG A 1106 30.50 14.28 4.20
C ARG A 1106 30.22 14.33 5.71
N SER A 1107 29.21 13.62 6.20
CA SER A 1107 28.98 13.37 7.63
C SER A 1107 28.37 11.98 7.87
N THR A 1108 28.90 11.26 8.86
CA THR A 1108 28.34 10.01 9.40
C THR A 1108 28.35 10.05 10.93
N ILE A 1109 27.25 9.61 11.56
CA ILE A 1109 27.17 9.36 13.01
C ILE A 1109 26.61 7.95 13.22
N ASN A 1110 27.29 7.13 14.02
CA ASN A 1110 26.92 5.72 14.24
C ASN A 1110 26.69 4.94 12.92
N ASN A 1111 27.58 5.15 11.93
CA ASN A 1111 27.52 4.67 10.54
C ASN A 1111 26.37 5.19 9.66
N ILE A 1112 25.38 5.89 10.23
CA ILE A 1112 24.30 6.55 9.49
C ILE A 1112 24.86 7.82 8.85
N ALA A 1113 24.71 7.96 7.53
CA ALA A 1113 25.16 9.14 6.81
C ALA A 1113 24.14 10.28 6.94
N LEU A 1114 24.54 11.37 7.61
CA LEU A 1114 23.68 12.54 7.85
C LEU A 1114 23.90 13.67 6.85
N VAL A 1115 25.02 13.63 6.11
CA VAL A 1115 25.21 14.44 4.89
C VAL A 1115 25.95 13.56 3.89
N HIS A 1116 25.28 13.23 2.80
CA HIS A 1116 25.78 12.36 1.73
C HIS A 1116 25.24 12.84 0.39
N GLY A 1117 26.05 12.75 -0.65
CA GLY A 1117 25.73 13.30 -1.97
C GLY A 1117 26.69 12.80 -3.04
N VAL A 1118 26.58 13.35 -4.24
CA VAL A 1118 27.50 13.03 -5.35
C VAL A 1118 28.57 14.09 -5.47
N GLU A 1119 29.84 13.70 -5.55
CA GLU A 1119 30.92 14.57 -6.00
C GLU A 1119 31.25 14.29 -7.46
N ILE A 1120 31.22 15.36 -8.27
CA ILE A 1120 31.48 15.37 -9.71
C ILE A 1120 32.85 16.04 -9.93
N SER A 1121 33.72 15.35 -10.64
CA SER A 1121 35.10 15.76 -10.88
C SER A 1121 35.57 15.37 -12.29
N THR A 1122 36.73 15.88 -12.71
CA THR A 1122 37.38 15.48 -13.96
C THR A 1122 38.89 15.37 -13.78
N GLY A 1123 39.53 14.48 -14.55
CA GLY A 1123 40.96 14.17 -14.46
C GLY A 1123 41.26 12.71 -14.78
N THR A 1124 42.54 12.39 -15.03
CA THR A 1124 43.00 10.99 -15.04
C THR A 1124 43.14 10.47 -13.61
N ALA A 1125 43.31 9.15 -13.43
CA ALA A 1125 43.31 8.47 -12.13
C ALA A 1125 44.53 8.76 -11.20
N ASP A 1126 45.17 9.92 -11.36
CA ASP A 1126 46.18 10.47 -10.46
C ASP A 1126 45.50 11.48 -9.51
N PRO A 1127 45.53 11.26 -8.18
CA PRO A 1127 44.88 12.13 -7.20
C PRO A 1127 45.30 13.61 -7.29
N ASP A 1128 46.55 13.89 -7.64
CA ASP A 1128 47.07 15.27 -7.74
C ASP A 1128 46.63 15.97 -9.04
N SER A 1129 45.91 15.26 -9.93
CA SER A 1129 45.35 15.78 -11.19
C SER A 1129 43.83 15.95 -11.20
N THR A 1130 43.13 15.57 -10.13
CA THR A 1130 41.66 15.53 -10.10
C THR A 1130 41.05 16.88 -9.71
N VAL A 1131 40.28 17.49 -10.61
CA VAL A 1131 39.56 18.76 -10.37
C VAL A 1131 38.12 18.47 -9.94
N LYS A 1132 37.77 18.78 -8.69
CA LYS A 1132 36.38 18.78 -8.19
C LYS A 1132 35.62 19.96 -8.78
N LEU A 1133 34.52 19.68 -9.49
CA LEU A 1133 33.69 20.66 -10.19
C LEU A 1133 32.50 21.10 -9.34
N LEU A 1134 31.78 20.11 -8.78
CA LEU A 1134 30.50 20.29 -8.11
C LEU A 1134 30.23 19.13 -7.13
N TYR A 1135 29.62 19.45 -6.00
CA TYR A 1135 28.98 18.48 -5.11
C TYR A 1135 27.47 18.69 -5.12
N LEU A 1136 26.71 17.62 -5.39
CA LEU A 1136 25.25 17.59 -5.31
C LEU A 1136 24.85 16.99 -3.97
N ASP A 1137 24.24 17.80 -3.11
CA ASP A 1137 23.77 17.34 -1.79
C ASP A 1137 22.60 16.34 -1.95
N ALA A 1138 22.46 15.44 -0.99
CA ALA A 1138 21.45 14.35 -0.92
C ALA A 1138 21.44 13.29 -2.06
N LEU A 1139 21.95 13.58 -3.26
CA LEU A 1139 21.75 12.74 -4.45
C LEU A 1139 22.59 11.44 -4.48
N GLU A 1140 22.08 10.37 -5.10
CA GLU A 1140 22.81 9.12 -5.41
C GLU A 1140 23.44 9.11 -6.82
N VAL A 1141 24.50 8.32 -7.02
CA VAL A 1141 25.24 8.26 -8.32
C VAL A 1141 24.36 7.70 -9.45
N SER A 1142 23.45 6.77 -9.16
CA SER A 1142 22.48 6.23 -10.13
C SER A 1142 21.36 7.21 -10.52
N GLN A 1143 21.30 8.39 -9.89
CA GLN A 1143 20.37 9.47 -10.22
C GLN A 1143 21.01 10.52 -11.15
N LEU A 1144 22.13 10.20 -11.80
CA LEU A 1144 22.75 11.06 -12.82
C LEU A 1144 22.93 10.31 -14.15
N SER A 1145 22.57 10.99 -15.23
CA SER A 1145 22.72 10.54 -16.60
C SER A 1145 23.39 11.62 -17.46
N ALA A 1146 23.83 11.27 -18.67
CA ALA A 1146 24.31 12.24 -19.64
C ALA A 1146 23.26 13.31 -20.03
N SER A 1147 21.96 13.08 -19.74
CA SER A 1147 20.86 14.03 -20.03
C SER A 1147 20.66 15.10 -18.94
N ASP A 1148 21.37 14.97 -17.82
CA ASP A 1148 21.35 15.94 -16.71
C ASP A 1148 22.41 17.05 -16.89
N PHE A 1149 23.20 16.99 -17.97
CA PHE A 1149 24.33 17.86 -18.24
C PHE A 1149 24.24 18.56 -19.61
N ILE A 1150 24.79 19.77 -19.69
CA ILE A 1150 25.08 20.47 -20.95
C ILE A 1150 26.60 20.54 -21.09
N PHE A 1151 27.13 20.04 -22.21
CA PHE A 1151 28.58 19.90 -22.43
C PHE A 1151 29.15 20.98 -23.36
N ALA A 1152 30.46 21.15 -23.33
CA ALA A 1152 31.18 22.03 -24.24
C ALA A 1152 31.09 21.49 -25.68
N PRO A 1153 30.91 22.35 -26.70
CA PRO A 1153 30.93 21.92 -28.09
C PRO A 1153 32.33 21.40 -28.47
N PRO A 1154 32.45 20.37 -29.33
CA PRO A 1154 33.74 19.89 -29.81
C PRO A 1154 34.54 20.97 -30.55
N GLU A 1155 35.63 21.41 -29.92
CA GLU A 1155 36.63 22.39 -30.36
C GLU A 1155 36.17 23.83 -30.69
N ALA A 1156 36.54 24.77 -29.81
CA ALA A 1156 36.72 26.19 -30.15
C ALA A 1156 37.75 26.92 -29.25
N LEU A 1157 38.94 26.33 -29.03
CA LEU A 1157 40.06 27.03 -28.35
C LEU A 1157 40.84 27.93 -29.35
N PRO A 1158 40.88 29.27 -29.17
CA PRO A 1158 41.59 30.14 -30.10
C PRO A 1158 43.11 30.19 -29.83
N ASN A 1159 43.89 29.71 -30.81
CA ASN A 1159 45.29 30.08 -31.10
C ASN A 1159 46.34 30.02 -29.97
N VAL A 1160 47.18 28.98 -30.02
CA VAL A 1160 48.53 29.00 -29.42
C VAL A 1160 49.46 29.90 -30.24
N ILE A 1161 50.19 30.81 -29.58
CA ILE A 1161 51.39 31.48 -30.12
C ILE A 1161 52.54 31.29 -29.10
N PRO A 1162 53.76 30.90 -29.53
CA PRO A 1162 54.69 30.21 -28.64
C PRO A 1162 55.68 31.11 -27.90
N MET A 1163 56.15 30.64 -26.74
CA MET A 1163 57.47 31.02 -26.19
C MET A 1163 58.54 29.97 -26.57
N ALA A 1164 59.78 30.41 -26.65
CA ALA A 1164 60.93 29.61 -27.07
C ALA A 1164 62.09 29.70 -26.06
N GLU A 1165 63.02 28.73 -26.16
CA GLU A 1165 64.22 28.54 -25.32
C GLU A 1165 63.92 28.15 -23.84
N ARG A 1166 64.72 27.29 -23.18
CA ARG A 1166 66.06 26.76 -23.50
C ARG A 1166 66.32 25.36 -22.88
N LEU A 1167 67.11 24.53 -23.58
CA LEU A 1167 67.79 23.30 -23.09
C LEU A 1167 69.07 23.65 -22.27
N PRO A 1168 69.88 22.71 -21.71
CA PRO A 1168 69.89 21.22 -21.73
C PRO A 1168 69.85 20.61 -20.28
N VAL A 1169 70.34 19.41 -19.86
CA VAL A 1169 71.31 18.39 -20.36
C VAL A 1169 71.11 17.00 -19.69
N ALA A 1170 71.59 15.93 -20.36
CA ALA A 1170 72.25 14.71 -19.82
C ALA A 1170 71.48 13.72 -18.87
N GLU A 1171 71.72 12.40 -18.85
CA GLU A 1171 72.49 11.47 -19.73
C GLU A 1171 72.15 9.98 -19.43
N TYR A 1172 72.18 9.09 -20.45
CA TYR A 1172 72.59 7.66 -20.41
C TYR A 1172 71.78 6.63 -19.54
N LEU A 1173 71.63 5.31 -19.84
CA LEU A 1173 72.15 4.37 -20.87
C LEU A 1173 71.07 3.32 -21.31
N LEU A 1174 71.29 2.73 -22.50
CA LEU A 1174 71.09 1.32 -22.96
C LEU A 1174 70.17 0.33 -22.18
N GLY A 1175 69.41 -0.57 -22.84
CA GLY A 1175 69.42 -0.92 -24.27
C GLY A 1175 68.40 -2.01 -24.71
N THR A 1176 68.56 -2.48 -25.96
CA THR A 1176 67.62 -3.21 -26.85
C THR A 1176 67.99 -4.71 -27.04
N PRO A 1177 67.37 -5.52 -27.95
CA PRO A 1177 65.94 -5.72 -28.33
C PRO A 1177 65.51 -7.22 -28.58
N SER A 1178 64.19 -7.46 -28.69
CA SER A 1178 63.51 -8.45 -29.58
C SER A 1178 61.98 -8.32 -29.36
N GLY A 1179 61.06 -8.36 -30.34
CA GLY A 1179 61.04 -8.97 -31.68
C GLY A 1179 60.37 -10.35 -31.61
N ASP A 1180 59.33 -10.72 -32.35
CA ASP A 1180 58.64 -10.08 -33.51
C ASP A 1180 57.18 -10.62 -33.66
N PHE A 1181 56.46 -10.15 -34.70
CA PHE A 1181 55.17 -10.56 -35.33
C PHE A 1181 54.60 -12.00 -35.14
N SER A 1182 53.35 -12.36 -35.52
CA SER A 1182 52.00 -11.72 -35.62
C SER A 1182 50.98 -12.73 -36.22
N THR A 1183 49.68 -12.37 -36.27
CA THR A 1183 48.64 -12.76 -37.28
C THR A 1183 48.27 -14.23 -37.60
N GLU A 1184 46.99 -14.52 -37.36
CA GLU A 1184 45.99 -15.12 -38.29
C GLU A 1184 45.77 -16.65 -38.44
N ASP A 1185 44.58 -16.95 -39.01
CA ASP A 1185 43.85 -18.21 -39.29
C ASP A 1185 43.50 -19.13 -38.10
N VAL A 1186 42.25 -19.54 -37.81
CA VAL A 1186 41.03 -19.90 -38.60
C VAL A 1186 41.12 -21.26 -39.31
N PHE A 1187 40.34 -22.26 -38.85
CA PHE A 1187 39.43 -23.06 -39.69
C PHE A 1187 38.46 -23.93 -38.86
N THR A 1188 37.50 -24.57 -39.52
CA THR A 1188 36.29 -25.24 -38.98
C THR A 1188 36.38 -26.77 -38.87
N GLY A 1189 35.41 -27.39 -38.19
CA GLY A 1189 35.15 -28.84 -38.23
C GLY A 1189 33.73 -29.20 -37.75
N GLU A 1190 33.03 -30.10 -38.45
CA GLU A 1190 31.59 -30.37 -38.28
C GLU A 1190 31.21 -31.84 -38.63
N GLN A 1191 30.04 -32.28 -38.14
CA GLN A 1191 29.14 -33.35 -38.68
C GLN A 1191 29.14 -34.81 -38.17
N ALA A 1192 27.93 -35.38 -38.34
CA ALA A 1192 27.44 -36.78 -38.28
C ALA A 1192 27.22 -37.42 -36.88
N GLY A 1193 26.08 -38.07 -36.60
CA GLY A 1193 24.85 -38.27 -37.40
C GLY A 1193 23.78 -39.13 -36.67
N GLY A 1194 22.56 -39.23 -37.24
CA GLY A 1194 21.46 -40.10 -36.71
C GLY A 1194 21.51 -41.56 -37.23
N SER A 1195 20.48 -42.41 -37.14
CA SER A 1195 19.11 -42.29 -36.56
C SER A 1195 18.39 -43.68 -36.48
N ALA A 1196 17.38 -43.79 -35.60
CA ALA A 1196 16.16 -44.62 -35.65
C ALA A 1196 16.14 -46.18 -35.76
N ALA A 1197 15.31 -46.78 -34.89
CA ALA A 1197 14.41 -47.95 -35.07
C ALA A 1197 14.90 -49.37 -35.45
N PHE A 1198 14.54 -50.38 -34.64
CA PHE A 1198 13.51 -51.42 -34.96
C PHE A 1198 13.20 -52.31 -33.73
N ALA A 1199 12.20 -53.21 -33.79
CA ALA A 1199 11.75 -54.03 -32.65
C ALA A 1199 11.31 -55.47 -33.02
N GLN A 1200 11.54 -56.42 -32.11
CA GLN A 1200 10.95 -57.77 -31.93
C GLN A 1200 11.54 -58.37 -30.63
N GLN A 1201 10.98 -59.30 -29.83
CA GLN A 1201 9.65 -59.88 -29.51
C GLN A 1201 9.88 -61.37 -29.12
N TYR A 1202 9.00 -61.96 -28.27
CA TYR A 1202 9.00 -63.35 -27.74
C TYR A 1202 9.95 -63.60 -26.55
N GLN A 1203 9.65 -64.42 -25.52
CA GLN A 1203 8.43 -65.16 -25.05
C GLN A 1203 8.38 -64.99 -23.51
N ALA A 1204 7.24 -64.82 -22.81
CA ALA A 1204 6.02 -65.62 -22.62
C ALA A 1204 6.09 -66.68 -21.49
N ASP A 1205 5.05 -66.66 -20.65
CA ASP A 1205 4.50 -67.68 -19.73
C ASP A 1205 5.36 -68.37 -18.65
N ALA A 1206 5.02 -68.06 -17.39
CA ALA A 1206 5.15 -68.97 -16.24
C ALA A 1206 4.09 -68.67 -15.15
N LEU A 1207 2.82 -68.93 -15.44
CA LEU A 1207 1.73 -68.91 -14.43
C LEU A 1207 1.67 -70.26 -13.69
N VAL A 1208 1.18 -70.24 -12.44
CA VAL A 1208 0.79 -71.41 -11.61
C VAL A 1208 1.94 -72.27 -11.04
N GLN A 1209 2.30 -71.98 -9.79
CA GLN A 1209 2.36 -73.01 -8.73
C GLN A 1209 2.20 -72.37 -7.34
N ALA A 1210 2.00 -73.20 -6.30
CA ALA A 1210 1.91 -72.83 -4.88
C ALA A 1210 0.69 -71.98 -4.43
N MET A 1211 -0.52 -72.36 -4.83
CA MET A 1211 -1.64 -72.34 -3.87
C MET A 1211 -1.60 -73.58 -2.96
N ALA A 1212 -2.31 -73.51 -1.83
CA ALA A 1212 -2.58 -74.59 -0.87
C ALA A 1212 -1.42 -75.05 0.04
N MET A 1213 -1.25 -74.35 1.17
CA MET A 1213 -0.91 -74.97 2.45
C MET A 1213 -1.72 -74.32 3.59
N PHE A 1214 -2.42 -75.18 4.37
CA PHE A 1214 -3.11 -74.91 5.64
C PHE A 1214 -4.31 -73.94 5.67
N ALA A 1215 -5.50 -74.51 5.39
CA ALA A 1215 -6.63 -74.40 6.32
C ALA A 1215 -6.57 -75.63 7.28
N PRO A 1216 -7.24 -75.67 8.46
CA PRO A 1216 -8.68 -75.47 8.64
C PRO A 1216 -8.98 -74.40 9.73
N GLN A 1217 -10.18 -74.17 10.28
CA GLN A 1217 -11.45 -74.92 10.32
C GLN A 1217 -12.68 -73.99 10.18
N ASP A 1218 -13.87 -74.59 10.13
CA ASP A 1218 -15.19 -74.04 10.49
C ASP A 1218 -15.56 -72.63 9.99
N ALA A 1219 -16.11 -72.56 8.78
CA ALA A 1219 -16.94 -71.45 8.30
C ALA A 1219 -18.39 -71.93 8.10
N ALA A 1220 -19.37 -71.09 8.46
CA ALA A 1220 -20.79 -71.38 8.28
C ALA A 1220 -21.46 -70.32 7.38
N ALA A 1221 -21.73 -70.73 6.14
CA ALA A 1221 -22.70 -70.19 5.19
C ALA A 1221 -22.80 -68.65 4.97
N LEU A 1222 -22.38 -68.22 3.77
CA LEU A 1222 -23.28 -67.47 2.88
C LEU A 1222 -22.92 -67.76 1.41
N THR A 1223 -23.91 -68.09 0.60
CA THR A 1223 -23.73 -68.60 -0.78
C THR A 1223 -23.89 -67.50 -1.83
N PHE A 1224 -22.95 -67.43 -2.78
CA PHE A 1224 -23.13 -66.74 -4.06
C PHE A 1224 -23.44 -67.74 -5.19
N MET A 1225 -24.19 -67.29 -6.20
CA MET A 1225 -24.23 -67.88 -7.54
C MET A 1225 -24.05 -66.78 -8.60
N PRO A 1226 -23.56 -67.11 -9.82
CA PRO A 1226 -22.84 -66.15 -10.67
C PRO A 1226 -23.65 -65.65 -11.89
N MET A 1227 -23.07 -64.69 -12.64
CA MET A 1227 -23.48 -64.35 -14.01
C MET A 1227 -22.42 -64.77 -15.03
N GLU A 1228 -22.86 -65.15 -16.25
CA GLU A 1228 -21.98 -65.44 -17.39
C GLU A 1228 -21.52 -64.17 -18.13
N PRO A 1229 -20.36 -64.19 -18.80
CA PRO A 1229 -19.90 -63.11 -19.67
C PRO A 1229 -20.19 -63.36 -21.17
N ARG A 1230 -20.85 -62.40 -21.84
CA ARG A 1230 -20.96 -62.26 -23.31
C ARG A 1230 -21.22 -60.79 -23.68
N SER A 1231 -20.86 -60.26 -24.85
CA SER A 1231 -19.83 -60.61 -25.86
C SER A 1231 -19.85 -59.49 -26.91
N VAL A 1232 -18.72 -58.91 -27.30
CA VAL A 1232 -18.68 -57.77 -28.26
C VAL A 1232 -18.12 -58.20 -29.61
N HIS A 1233 -18.80 -57.82 -30.70
CA HIS A 1233 -18.25 -57.79 -32.05
C HIS A 1233 -18.76 -56.54 -32.83
N PRO A 1234 -18.05 -56.09 -33.89
CA PRO A 1234 -18.01 -54.66 -34.29
C PRO A 1234 -18.55 -54.41 -35.72
N VAL A 1235 -18.30 -53.22 -36.31
CA VAL A 1235 -17.74 -53.01 -37.69
C VAL A 1235 -17.76 -51.54 -38.16
N LEU A 1236 -16.58 -50.99 -38.52
CA LEU A 1236 -16.28 -49.83 -39.41
C LEU A 1236 -17.02 -48.47 -39.12
N VAL A 1237 -16.83 -47.31 -39.77
CA VAL A 1237 -16.09 -46.80 -40.96
C VAL A 1237 -15.71 -45.32 -40.64
N ALA A 1238 -14.67 -44.62 -41.12
CA ALA A 1238 -13.25 -44.88 -41.49
C ALA A 1238 -12.54 -43.50 -41.66
N SER A 1239 -11.23 -43.46 -41.98
CA SER A 1239 -10.48 -42.23 -42.36
C SER A 1239 -10.45 -42.04 -43.90
N ALA A 1240 -9.94 -40.96 -44.52
CA ALA A 1240 -9.17 -39.81 -44.04
C ALA A 1240 -9.36 -38.56 -44.92
N ALA A 1241 -9.16 -37.37 -44.34
CA ALA A 1241 -8.60 -36.17 -44.96
C ALA A 1241 -7.99 -35.31 -43.84
#